data_AF-A0A2N3FKK0-F1
#
_entry.id   AF-A0A2N3FKK0-F1
#
_cell.length_a   1.000
_cell.length_b   1.000
_cell.length_c   1.000
_cell.angle_alpha   90.00
_cell.angle_beta   90.00
_cell.angle_gamma   90.00
#
_symmetry.space_group_name_H-M   'P 1'
#
loop_
_entity.id
_entity.type
_entity.pdbx_description
1 polymer ?
#
loop_
_entity_poly.entity_id
_entity_poly.type
_entity_poly.pdbx_seq_one_letter_code
_entity_poly.pdbx_strand_id
1 'polypeptide(L)'
;MTNNWVDLDNSTMFFVCGANPAENHPASIGHVNTARFDVNGRGRNATLVVVDPRQTRTARMINSGYDATNVNDMRKHDRYVRIRPGTNIAFINGVLNSIITWMYANPTSTAAINFFAWHNSTAPGSAKARSFICDDGTTDNVSGWPTYCDSRLKVDAVTGDYQREDKLSDGGKLISNFPLLAADVEDPDCVFQKLKSHVAMYTDTAVAEICGCTTADIAAVRDAFIANSRCSSSDFGAAAHPDNIKAAGYRAACIMYAMGGTQFTSGSQGIRSYAVIQVLMGNMGRAGGGINALRGIHNVQGSTDMGNLFDLIPGYSANPAEGQTYEAYTNGLFGNRVLPGTAPVTSTLKSAYTEDDIAWQQRGFYNMTREFFGSRAIVSSPADHADFDRLYDCWPKGNGVPHIESFRRMDPVWAGANSKPQIKACVVWGQNPAVTEPNQSAVRKGLEALDLLVCTDMFANETAQCKRKDTGVTYLLPACSHVEEAGSVTSSGRWMQWRDKTTDPMGNSKSDLELLHRFAKALSDGGAFSHITAQWAGTALDGLDAYDVLWGKYGWDGVSPFEEVSGVDYEGNVLLGSEYVAEQVYKEMCAPVGGYVGTGAAGFEGGHKGTMWIYSTGNTNAHGGGYNPDQTGNVTPPMTPAVSWGMANKAKSRNGTDAGDAFQYPRYGWAWLLNRRIFYNNGELSGDVADVFVAPGWMARLWITGGTNTLADWSWLYRKYSQLSDVPDAGVGTNHVYPGRFPAFTEPYETPYDGTGTKPNLVAAWGRNTKGSVSGVVGTTGNLIFSDSARGTAADYPLVLTSIRCVEHFQGGPITRNNPWNVELEPDPWVELNSVDALAAGIKDGDWVNIVTARGNSTTDMDDRTIMTGALAAGAWNKGWKARVGVGTLANQRVAPGTVAIPWHWGDRGLGVGARANDLCIDAWDANTTIPEYKACLCRIEKVTP
;
A
#
# COMPACT_ATOMS: atom_id res chain seq x y z
N MET A 1 -6.45 -2.83 2.10
CA MET A 1 -6.91 -3.97 1.28
C MET A 1 -8.12 -3.51 0.49
N THR A 2 -8.51 -4.21 -0.58
CA THR A 2 -9.83 -3.92 -1.19
C THR A 2 -10.96 -4.41 -0.28
N ASN A 3 -10.75 -5.55 0.38
CA ASN A 3 -11.67 -6.13 1.35
C ASN A 3 -11.08 -5.94 2.76
N ASN A 4 -11.32 -6.88 3.68
CA ASN A 4 -10.88 -6.82 5.07
C ASN A 4 -10.69 -8.24 5.66
N TRP A 5 -10.25 -8.34 6.92
CA TRP A 5 -9.87 -9.63 7.53
C TRP A 5 -11.02 -10.61 7.74
N VAL A 6 -12.18 -10.12 8.20
CA VAL A 6 -13.36 -10.94 8.48
C VAL A 6 -14.01 -11.43 7.19
N ASP A 7 -13.91 -10.66 6.11
CA ASP A 7 -14.41 -11.06 4.79
C ASP A 7 -13.66 -12.26 4.19
N LEU A 8 -12.46 -12.59 4.70
CA LEU A 8 -11.74 -13.80 4.30
C LEU A 8 -12.56 -15.07 4.58
N ASP A 9 -13.45 -15.06 5.58
CA ASP A 9 -14.36 -16.18 5.90
C ASP A 9 -15.29 -16.53 4.72
N ASN A 10 -15.57 -15.55 3.83
CA ASN A 10 -16.41 -15.74 2.65
C ASN A 10 -15.65 -16.34 1.45
N SER A 11 -14.33 -16.44 1.51
CA SER A 11 -13.53 -16.83 0.34
C SER A 11 -13.69 -18.32 0.01
N THR A 12 -13.75 -18.62 -1.28
CA THR A 12 -13.68 -20.00 -1.79
C THR A 12 -12.28 -20.39 -2.25
N MET A 13 -11.39 -19.41 -2.42
CA MET A 13 -10.00 -19.65 -2.76
C MET A 13 -9.11 -18.54 -2.22
N PHE A 14 -8.07 -18.94 -1.52
CA PHE A 14 -6.94 -18.10 -1.16
C PHE A 14 -5.80 -18.35 -2.14
N PHE A 15 -5.50 -17.38 -2.99
CA PHE A 15 -4.29 -17.36 -3.79
C PHE A 15 -3.21 -16.56 -3.07
N VAL A 16 -2.35 -17.25 -2.34
CA VAL A 16 -1.24 -16.66 -1.58
C VAL A 16 0.00 -16.64 -2.46
N CYS A 17 0.34 -15.47 -3.01
CA CYS A 17 1.51 -15.28 -3.85
C CYS A 17 2.24 -14.02 -3.42
N GLY A 18 3.51 -14.14 -3.02
CA GLY A 18 4.26 -13.03 -2.45
C GLY A 18 3.88 -12.67 -1.00
N ALA A 19 3.35 -13.63 -0.24
CA ALA A 19 3.05 -13.51 1.18
C ALA A 19 3.22 -14.84 1.93
N ASN A 20 3.35 -14.74 3.25
CA ASN A 20 3.38 -15.87 4.18
C ASN A 20 2.53 -15.52 5.42
N PRO A 21 1.19 -15.49 5.28
CA PRO A 21 0.29 -14.99 6.32
C PRO A 21 0.36 -15.81 7.62
N ALA A 22 0.75 -17.09 7.58
CA ALA A 22 0.86 -17.90 8.79
C ALA A 22 2.00 -17.47 9.72
N GLU A 23 2.98 -16.73 9.20
CA GLU A 23 4.10 -16.19 9.98
C GLU A 23 3.96 -14.68 10.16
N ASN A 24 3.52 -13.96 9.12
CA ASN A 24 3.52 -12.49 9.12
C ASN A 24 2.19 -11.87 9.57
N HIS A 25 1.11 -12.64 9.51
CA HIS A 25 -0.25 -12.21 9.85
C HIS A 25 -1.00 -13.34 10.57
N PRO A 26 -0.41 -13.98 11.61
CA PRO A 26 -0.89 -15.27 12.11
C PRO A 26 -2.35 -15.26 12.57
N ALA A 27 -2.85 -14.14 13.09
CA ALA A 27 -4.27 -13.98 13.44
C ALA A 27 -5.22 -14.15 12.23
N SER A 28 -4.79 -13.78 11.01
CA SER A 28 -5.60 -13.98 9.80
C SER A 28 -5.80 -15.46 9.46
N ILE A 29 -4.97 -16.36 9.99
CA ILE A 29 -5.13 -17.80 9.79
C ILE A 29 -6.40 -18.33 10.47
N GLY A 30 -6.89 -17.66 11.52
CA GLY A 30 -8.22 -17.96 12.07
C GLY A 30 -9.30 -17.87 10.99
N HIS A 31 -9.31 -16.77 10.22
CA HIS A 31 -10.25 -16.56 9.14
C HIS A 31 -10.07 -17.53 7.96
N VAL A 32 -8.81 -17.75 7.55
CA VAL A 32 -8.49 -18.74 6.51
C VAL A 32 -8.96 -20.14 6.92
N ASN A 33 -8.77 -20.55 8.16
CA ASN A 33 -9.22 -21.86 8.65
C ASN A 33 -10.74 -21.94 8.75
N THR A 34 -11.43 -20.88 9.17
CA THR A 34 -12.90 -20.81 9.15
C THR A 34 -13.42 -21.07 7.74
N ALA A 35 -12.88 -20.39 6.72
CA ALA A 35 -13.25 -20.61 5.33
C ALA A 35 -12.88 -22.03 4.82
N ARG A 36 -11.78 -22.62 5.29
CA ARG A 36 -11.29 -23.92 4.79
C ARG A 36 -11.96 -25.15 5.38
N PHE A 37 -12.43 -25.11 6.63
CA PHE A 37 -12.84 -26.34 7.34
C PHE A 37 -14.30 -26.38 7.78
N ASP A 38 -15.10 -25.40 7.38
CA ASP A 38 -16.51 -25.29 7.80
C ASP A 38 -16.72 -25.43 9.31
N VAL A 39 -16.04 -24.56 10.05
CA VAL A 39 -16.20 -24.47 11.49
C VAL A 39 -17.51 -23.71 11.78
N ASN A 40 -18.47 -24.39 12.41
CA ASN A 40 -19.78 -23.85 12.81
C ASN A 40 -20.73 -23.44 11.65
N GLY A 41 -20.68 -24.11 10.49
CA GLY A 41 -21.56 -23.81 9.35
C GLY A 41 -21.22 -22.47 8.66
N ARG A 42 -19.98 -22.00 8.83
CA ARG A 42 -19.48 -20.72 8.31
C ARG A 42 -18.47 -20.87 7.17
N GLY A 43 -17.94 -22.07 6.95
CA GLY A 43 -16.86 -22.25 6.00
C GLY A 43 -17.33 -22.60 4.58
N ARG A 44 -16.37 -22.52 3.66
CA ARG A 44 -16.56 -22.65 2.22
C ARG A 44 -15.84 -23.86 1.63
N ASN A 45 -15.19 -24.66 2.48
CA ASN A 45 -14.23 -25.67 2.09
C ASN A 45 -13.22 -25.10 1.08
N ALA A 46 -12.70 -23.92 1.40
CA ALA A 46 -11.94 -23.10 0.47
C ALA A 46 -10.64 -23.76 -0.01
N THR A 47 -10.31 -23.49 -1.27
CA THR A 47 -9.00 -23.79 -1.86
C THR A 47 -7.91 -22.94 -1.21
N LEU A 48 -6.73 -23.51 -0.97
CA LEU A 48 -5.51 -22.79 -0.65
C LEU A 48 -4.45 -23.08 -1.72
N VAL A 49 -4.13 -22.05 -2.51
CA VAL A 49 -2.99 -22.06 -3.43
C VAL A 49 -1.88 -21.19 -2.85
N VAL A 50 -0.70 -21.76 -2.66
CA VAL A 50 0.49 -21.05 -2.17
C VAL A 50 1.57 -21.08 -3.24
N VAL A 51 2.02 -19.90 -3.66
CA VAL A 51 3.09 -19.70 -4.64
C VAL A 51 4.24 -18.97 -3.94
N ASP A 52 5.30 -19.71 -3.60
CA ASP A 52 6.43 -19.20 -2.82
C ASP A 52 7.70 -20.02 -3.15
N PRO A 53 8.91 -19.42 -3.18
CA PRO A 53 10.16 -20.18 -3.30
C PRO A 53 10.37 -21.21 -2.16
N ARG A 54 9.69 -21.02 -1.03
CA ARG A 54 9.83 -21.82 0.19
C ARG A 54 8.55 -22.55 0.55
N GLN A 55 8.70 -23.71 1.17
CA GLN A 55 7.60 -24.42 1.78
C GLN A 55 7.36 -23.86 3.20
N THR A 56 6.79 -22.66 3.22
CA THR A 56 6.49 -21.88 4.42
C THR A 56 5.47 -22.56 5.34
N ARG A 57 5.25 -22.02 6.55
CA ARG A 57 4.16 -22.50 7.42
C ARG A 57 2.79 -22.38 6.72
N THR A 58 2.57 -21.37 5.87
CA THR A 58 1.35 -21.28 5.04
C THR A 58 1.29 -22.40 3.99
N ALA A 59 2.38 -22.70 3.28
CA ALA A 59 2.42 -23.80 2.31
C ALA A 59 2.12 -25.16 2.97
N ARG A 60 2.57 -25.37 4.22
CA ARG A 60 2.32 -26.59 4.99
C ARG A 60 0.86 -26.77 5.42
N MET A 61 0.03 -25.73 5.32
CA MET A 61 -1.40 -25.85 5.61
C MET A 61 -2.17 -26.55 4.48
N ILE A 62 -1.57 -26.75 3.31
CA ILE A 62 -2.16 -27.53 2.22
C ILE A 62 -2.32 -28.98 2.70
N ASN A 63 -3.55 -29.48 2.73
CA ASN A 63 -3.85 -30.82 3.23
C ASN A 63 -4.79 -31.53 2.25
N SER A 64 -4.48 -32.78 1.91
CA SER A 64 -5.17 -33.59 0.91
C SER A 64 -6.46 -34.25 1.42
N GLY A 65 -6.96 -33.89 2.60
CA GLY A 65 -8.16 -34.47 3.22
C GLY A 65 -9.48 -33.82 2.77
N TYR A 66 -9.72 -33.74 1.45
CA TYR A 66 -10.97 -33.23 0.90
C TYR A 66 -11.99 -34.34 0.64
N ASP A 67 -13.28 -34.02 0.72
CA ASP A 67 -14.36 -34.94 0.34
C ASP A 67 -14.61 -34.85 -1.17
N ALA A 68 -14.13 -35.86 -1.91
CA ALA A 68 -14.28 -35.93 -3.36
C ALA A 68 -15.75 -36.06 -3.83
N THR A 69 -16.67 -36.45 -2.95
CA THR A 69 -18.11 -36.53 -3.26
C THR A 69 -18.81 -35.20 -3.08
N ASN A 70 -18.25 -34.30 -2.27
CA ASN A 70 -18.77 -32.96 -2.08
C ASN A 70 -18.24 -32.03 -3.19
N VAL A 71 -19.09 -31.74 -4.17
CA VAL A 71 -18.74 -30.83 -5.28
C VAL A 71 -18.33 -29.43 -4.83
N ASN A 72 -18.77 -29.01 -3.64
CA ASN A 72 -18.44 -27.73 -3.02
C ASN A 72 -17.20 -27.78 -2.13
N ASP A 73 -16.58 -28.94 -1.95
CA ASP A 73 -15.27 -29.03 -1.32
C ASP A 73 -14.19 -28.59 -2.31
N MET A 74 -13.78 -27.33 -2.20
CA MET A 74 -12.84 -26.72 -3.12
C MET A 74 -11.38 -27.05 -2.78
N ARG A 75 -11.10 -27.63 -1.61
CA ARG A 75 -9.76 -28.11 -1.23
C ARG A 75 -9.18 -29.14 -2.19
N LYS A 76 -10.01 -29.74 -3.06
CA LYS A 76 -9.56 -30.54 -4.22
C LYS A 76 -8.61 -29.80 -5.16
N HIS A 77 -8.59 -28.47 -5.12
CA HIS A 77 -7.67 -27.62 -5.90
C HIS A 77 -6.50 -27.08 -5.07
N ASP A 78 -6.32 -27.51 -3.81
CA ASP A 78 -5.20 -27.08 -2.98
C ASP A 78 -3.87 -27.35 -3.71
N ARG A 79 -2.97 -26.36 -3.70
CA ARG A 79 -1.73 -26.46 -4.47
C ARG A 79 -0.61 -25.62 -3.86
N TYR A 80 0.56 -26.22 -3.69
CA TYR A 80 1.80 -25.50 -3.44
C TYR A 80 2.62 -25.49 -4.73
N VAL A 81 2.97 -24.29 -5.20
CA VAL A 81 3.82 -24.10 -6.38
C VAL A 81 5.09 -23.39 -5.95
N ARG A 82 6.21 -23.99 -6.29
CA ARG A 82 7.52 -23.42 -6.00
C ARG A 82 8.00 -22.63 -7.21
N ILE A 83 8.36 -21.36 -7.00
CA ILE A 83 8.89 -20.49 -8.06
C ILE A 83 10.19 -19.80 -7.60
N ARG A 84 11.05 -19.43 -8.54
CA ARG A 84 12.25 -18.63 -8.28
C ARG A 84 11.87 -17.21 -7.82
N PRO A 85 12.58 -16.62 -6.84
CA PRO A 85 12.36 -15.22 -6.49
C PRO A 85 12.53 -14.29 -7.70
N GLY A 86 11.58 -13.36 -7.89
CA GLY A 86 11.60 -12.39 -8.99
C GLY A 86 10.85 -12.82 -10.25
N THR A 87 10.24 -14.01 -10.29
CA THR A 87 9.52 -14.50 -11.49
C THR A 87 7.99 -14.44 -11.38
N ASN A 88 7.46 -13.69 -10.41
CA ASN A 88 6.03 -13.60 -10.14
C ASN A 88 5.24 -13.14 -11.39
N ILE A 89 5.73 -12.13 -12.12
CA ILE A 89 5.05 -11.61 -13.33
C ILE A 89 4.96 -12.71 -14.41
N ALA A 90 6.04 -13.43 -14.67
CA ALA A 90 6.04 -14.51 -15.65
C ALA A 90 5.04 -15.61 -15.26
N PHE A 91 4.99 -15.97 -13.98
CA PHE A 91 4.04 -16.96 -13.47
C PHE A 91 2.57 -16.52 -13.65
N ILE A 92 2.22 -15.31 -13.22
CA ILE A 92 0.84 -14.81 -13.31
C ILE A 92 0.40 -14.61 -14.76
N ASN A 93 1.26 -14.05 -15.61
CA ASN A 93 0.97 -13.92 -17.04
C ASN A 93 0.84 -15.28 -17.72
N GLY A 94 1.59 -16.30 -17.28
CA GLY A 94 1.41 -17.68 -17.70
C GLY A 94 0.05 -18.25 -17.35
N VAL A 95 -0.39 -18.06 -16.10
CA VAL A 95 -1.72 -18.47 -15.65
C VAL A 95 -2.81 -17.74 -16.44
N LEU A 96 -2.66 -16.43 -16.68
CA LEU A 96 -3.58 -15.63 -17.50
C LEU A 96 -3.69 -16.19 -18.93
N ASN A 97 -2.55 -16.44 -19.58
CA ASN A 97 -2.53 -17.04 -20.91
C ASN A 97 -3.21 -18.41 -20.90
N SER A 98 -2.88 -19.27 -19.94
CA SER A 98 -3.46 -20.60 -19.78
C SER A 98 -4.99 -20.55 -19.59
N ILE A 99 -5.51 -19.58 -18.82
CA ILE A 99 -6.96 -19.34 -18.65
C ILE A 99 -7.58 -18.93 -20.00
N ILE A 100 -7.06 -17.91 -20.66
CA ILE A 100 -7.62 -17.40 -21.92
C ILE A 100 -7.62 -18.49 -22.99
N THR A 101 -6.51 -19.20 -23.16
CA THR A 101 -6.41 -20.33 -24.09
C THR A 101 -7.45 -21.41 -23.77
N TRP A 102 -7.65 -21.74 -22.49
CA TRP A 102 -8.64 -22.73 -22.08
C TRP A 102 -10.08 -22.28 -22.38
N MET A 103 -10.42 -21.00 -22.15
CA MET A 103 -11.76 -20.47 -22.44
C MET A 103 -12.11 -20.58 -23.92
N TYR A 104 -11.17 -20.24 -24.80
CA TYR A 104 -11.34 -20.38 -26.26
C TYR A 104 -11.38 -21.84 -26.72
N ALA A 105 -10.61 -22.73 -26.08
CA ALA A 105 -10.59 -24.15 -26.42
C ALA A 105 -11.82 -24.92 -25.90
N ASN A 106 -12.55 -24.38 -24.92
CA ASN A 106 -13.70 -25.02 -24.28
C ASN A 106 -14.97 -24.15 -24.36
N PRO A 107 -15.38 -23.66 -25.56
CA PRO A 107 -16.41 -22.64 -25.71
C PRO A 107 -17.81 -23.12 -25.28
N THR A 108 -18.03 -24.43 -25.21
CA THR A 108 -19.29 -25.04 -24.75
C THR A 108 -19.35 -25.30 -23.25
N SER A 109 -18.24 -25.11 -22.54
CA SER A 109 -18.24 -25.22 -21.07
C SER A 109 -19.02 -24.06 -20.46
N THR A 110 -19.78 -24.33 -19.40
CA THR A 110 -20.53 -23.28 -18.69
C THR A 110 -19.62 -22.14 -18.23
N ALA A 111 -18.40 -22.46 -17.78
CA ALA A 111 -17.43 -21.46 -17.36
C ALA A 111 -17.02 -20.52 -18.51
N ALA A 112 -16.72 -21.04 -19.70
CA ALA A 112 -16.36 -20.21 -20.85
C ALA A 112 -17.53 -19.35 -21.34
N ILE A 113 -18.74 -19.92 -21.42
CA ILE A 113 -19.96 -19.18 -21.79
C ILE A 113 -20.16 -18.00 -20.84
N ASN A 114 -20.11 -18.25 -19.53
CA ASN A 114 -20.25 -17.21 -18.51
C ASN A 114 -19.12 -16.18 -18.57
N PHE A 115 -17.89 -16.63 -18.78
CA PHE A 115 -16.72 -15.75 -18.91
C PHE A 115 -16.89 -14.73 -20.04
N PHE A 116 -17.24 -15.19 -21.25
CA PHE A 116 -17.45 -14.28 -22.38
C PHE A 116 -18.73 -13.45 -22.24
N ALA A 117 -19.81 -14.00 -21.66
CA ALA A 117 -21.03 -13.22 -21.39
C ALA A 117 -20.79 -12.07 -20.40
N TRP A 118 -19.91 -12.28 -19.41
CA TRP A 118 -19.51 -11.24 -18.47
C TRP A 118 -18.74 -10.11 -19.17
N HIS A 119 -17.70 -10.47 -19.92
CA HIS A 119 -16.83 -9.50 -20.60
C HIS A 119 -17.54 -8.77 -21.74
N ASN A 120 -18.54 -9.39 -22.36
CA ASN A 120 -19.39 -8.76 -23.35
C ASN A 120 -20.56 -7.95 -22.74
N SER A 121 -20.68 -7.93 -21.41
CA SER A 121 -21.81 -7.31 -20.69
C SER A 121 -23.19 -7.77 -21.19
N THR A 122 -23.29 -9.05 -21.60
CA THR A 122 -24.54 -9.67 -22.08
C THR A 122 -25.22 -10.51 -20.99
N ALA A 123 -24.54 -10.79 -19.88
CA ALA A 123 -25.13 -11.45 -18.72
C ALA A 123 -26.11 -10.49 -18.00
N PRO A 124 -27.22 -10.98 -17.42
CA PRO A 124 -28.10 -10.11 -16.63
C PRO A 124 -27.35 -9.52 -15.42
N GLY A 125 -27.64 -8.26 -15.09
CA GLY A 125 -26.95 -7.51 -14.01
C GLY A 125 -25.53 -7.02 -14.35
N SER A 126 -24.97 -7.39 -15.51
CA SER A 126 -23.63 -6.96 -15.94
C SER A 126 -23.58 -5.53 -16.50
N ALA A 127 -24.72 -4.95 -16.88
CA ALA A 127 -24.87 -3.56 -17.29
C ALA A 127 -25.90 -2.81 -16.44
N LYS A 128 -25.64 -1.54 -16.13
CA LYS A 128 -26.49 -0.65 -15.32
C LYS A 128 -26.57 0.75 -15.94
N ALA A 129 -27.63 1.48 -15.64
CA ALA A 129 -27.66 2.92 -15.85
C ALA A 129 -26.73 3.59 -14.83
N ARG A 130 -25.84 4.47 -15.28
CA ARG A 130 -24.92 5.22 -14.41
C ARG A 130 -25.01 6.71 -14.67
N SER A 131 -24.88 7.51 -13.62
CA SER A 131 -24.90 8.97 -13.73
C SER A 131 -23.54 9.52 -14.15
N PHE A 132 -23.54 10.40 -15.13
CA PHE A 132 -22.41 11.13 -15.69
C PHE A 132 -22.68 12.63 -15.61
N ILE A 133 -21.63 13.46 -15.61
CA ILE A 133 -21.77 14.89 -15.87
C ILE A 133 -21.71 15.11 -17.38
N CYS A 134 -22.69 15.84 -17.89
CA CYS A 134 -22.82 16.28 -19.27
C CYS A 134 -22.05 17.59 -19.49
N ASP A 135 -21.80 17.93 -20.76
CA ASP A 135 -21.03 19.12 -21.15
C ASP A 135 -21.66 20.44 -20.68
N ASP A 136 -22.97 20.43 -20.38
CA ASP A 136 -23.71 21.56 -19.81
C ASP A 136 -23.53 21.72 -18.28
N GLY A 137 -22.71 20.87 -17.65
CA GLY A 137 -22.44 20.86 -16.21
C GLY A 137 -23.50 20.14 -15.36
N THR A 138 -24.56 19.61 -15.97
CA THR A 138 -25.60 18.85 -15.25
C THR A 138 -25.28 17.36 -15.17
N THR A 139 -25.93 16.63 -14.26
CA THR A 139 -25.81 15.16 -14.17
C THR A 139 -26.96 14.46 -14.89
N ASP A 140 -26.67 13.40 -15.63
CA ASP A 140 -27.67 12.54 -16.28
C ASP A 140 -27.17 11.10 -16.46
N ASN A 141 -28.07 10.14 -16.71
CA ASN A 141 -27.73 8.73 -16.80
C ASN A 141 -27.30 8.30 -18.21
N VAL A 142 -26.43 7.28 -18.29
CA VAL A 142 -26.14 6.50 -19.50
C VAL A 142 -26.43 5.04 -19.21
N SER A 143 -27.39 4.48 -19.93
CA SER A 143 -27.78 3.07 -19.87
C SER A 143 -26.81 2.16 -20.62
N GLY A 144 -26.81 0.86 -20.27
CA GLY A 144 -25.96 -0.15 -20.90
C GLY A 144 -24.49 -0.08 -20.49
N TRP A 145 -24.14 0.70 -19.46
CA TRP A 145 -22.77 0.81 -18.98
C TRP A 145 -22.40 -0.37 -18.08
N PRO A 146 -21.21 -0.98 -18.21
CA PRO A 146 -20.87 -2.16 -17.41
C PRO A 146 -20.78 -1.88 -15.91
N THR A 147 -21.11 -2.91 -15.15
CA THR A 147 -21.13 -2.83 -13.68
C THR A 147 -19.73 -2.78 -13.08
N TYR A 148 -18.75 -3.54 -13.60
CA TYR A 148 -17.42 -3.66 -12.98
C TYR A 148 -16.25 -3.31 -13.89
N CYS A 149 -16.25 -3.79 -15.14
CA CYS A 149 -15.21 -3.55 -16.11
C CYS A 149 -15.76 -3.78 -17.52
N ASP A 150 -15.40 -2.90 -18.46
CA ASP A 150 -15.58 -3.21 -19.88
C ASP A 150 -14.22 -3.54 -20.51
N SER A 151 -14.07 -4.79 -20.93
CA SER A 151 -12.90 -5.21 -21.70
C SER A 151 -13.04 -4.93 -23.20
N ARG A 152 -14.23 -4.47 -23.64
CA ARG A 152 -14.55 -4.06 -25.02
C ARG A 152 -14.09 -2.64 -25.34
N LEU A 153 -13.59 -1.88 -24.37
CA LEU A 153 -13.08 -0.53 -24.63
C LEU A 153 -12.04 -0.55 -25.74
N LYS A 154 -12.21 0.31 -26.75
CA LYS A 154 -11.36 0.32 -27.93
C LYS A 154 -10.13 1.19 -27.70
N VAL A 155 -9.00 0.66 -28.13
CA VAL A 155 -7.67 1.25 -28.00
C VAL A 155 -7.26 1.84 -29.35
N ASP A 156 -6.78 3.07 -29.34
CA ASP A 156 -6.17 3.71 -30.50
C ASP A 156 -4.76 3.14 -30.72
N ALA A 157 -4.48 2.59 -31.89
CA ALA A 157 -3.21 1.91 -32.14
C ALA A 157 -1.98 2.84 -32.20
N VAL A 158 -2.19 4.16 -32.40
CA VAL A 158 -1.11 5.13 -32.61
C VAL A 158 -0.72 5.81 -31.31
N THR A 159 -1.71 6.33 -30.58
CA THR A 159 -1.54 7.02 -29.30
C THR A 159 -1.52 6.04 -28.12
N GLY A 160 -2.12 4.87 -28.35
CA GLY A 160 -2.50 3.92 -27.33
C GLY A 160 -3.71 4.35 -26.49
N ASP A 161 -4.11 5.62 -26.41
CA ASP A 161 -5.27 5.99 -25.56
C ASP A 161 -6.58 5.34 -26.04
N TYR A 162 -7.66 5.46 -25.27
CA TYR A 162 -8.98 5.03 -25.75
C TYR A 162 -9.38 5.80 -27.01
N GLN A 163 -10.01 5.08 -27.94
CA GLN A 163 -10.84 5.70 -28.95
C GLN A 163 -12.03 6.36 -28.26
N ARG A 164 -12.42 7.55 -28.73
CA ARG A 164 -13.43 8.39 -28.08
C ARG A 164 -14.47 8.86 -29.09
N GLU A 165 -15.71 9.06 -28.63
CA GLU A 165 -16.85 9.49 -29.46
C GLU A 165 -17.69 10.56 -28.75
N ASP A 166 -18.56 11.28 -29.45
CA ASP A 166 -19.58 12.10 -28.79
C ASP A 166 -20.81 11.23 -28.53
N LYS A 167 -21.33 11.24 -27.30
CA LYS A 167 -22.46 10.40 -26.90
C LYS A 167 -23.56 11.22 -26.24
N LEU A 168 -24.82 10.86 -26.50
CA LEU A 168 -25.97 11.40 -25.77
C LEU A 168 -26.29 10.56 -24.54
N SER A 169 -26.61 11.23 -23.43
CA SER A 169 -27.20 10.61 -22.23
C SER A 169 -28.60 10.05 -22.53
N ASP A 170 -29.15 9.28 -21.59
CA ASP A 170 -30.52 8.75 -21.66
C ASP A 170 -31.56 9.90 -21.74
N GLY A 171 -31.26 11.06 -21.17
CA GLY A 171 -32.06 12.30 -21.27
C GLY A 171 -31.69 13.20 -22.46
N GLY A 172 -30.84 12.75 -23.38
CA GLY A 172 -30.52 13.47 -24.62
C GLY A 172 -29.48 14.59 -24.50
N LYS A 173 -28.71 14.63 -23.40
CA LYS A 173 -27.66 15.62 -23.17
C LYS A 173 -26.32 15.15 -23.73
N LEU A 174 -25.54 16.07 -24.29
CA LEU A 174 -24.24 15.76 -24.88
C LEU A 174 -23.19 15.45 -23.80
N ILE A 175 -22.39 14.43 -24.08
CA ILE A 175 -21.17 14.08 -23.36
C ILE A 175 -20.08 13.85 -24.42
N SER A 176 -19.14 14.80 -24.59
CA SER A 176 -18.18 14.83 -25.72
C SER A 176 -16.81 14.25 -25.41
N ASN A 177 -16.25 13.28 -26.18
CA ASN A 177 -15.10 12.32 -26.00
C ASN A 177 -15.28 10.95 -25.22
N PHE A 178 -16.46 10.32 -25.27
CA PHE A 178 -16.90 9.13 -24.54
C PHE A 178 -16.07 7.93 -24.94
N PRO A 179 -15.53 7.13 -24.00
CA PRO A 179 -14.76 5.96 -24.37
C PRO A 179 -15.58 5.00 -25.25
N LEU A 180 -15.09 4.76 -26.46
CA LEU A 180 -15.78 3.94 -27.44
C LEU A 180 -15.72 2.46 -27.03
N LEU A 181 -16.88 1.80 -27.07
CA LEU A 181 -17.02 0.38 -26.78
C LEU A 181 -17.15 -0.42 -28.07
N ALA A 182 -16.40 -1.50 -28.18
CA ALA A 182 -16.65 -2.52 -29.19
C ALA A 182 -17.96 -3.26 -28.91
N ALA A 183 -18.53 -3.90 -29.93
CA ALA A 183 -19.73 -4.71 -29.78
C ALA A 183 -19.47 -5.91 -28.86
N ASP A 184 -18.31 -6.54 -29.01
CA ASP A 184 -17.84 -7.68 -28.23
C ASP A 184 -16.31 -7.67 -28.09
N VAL A 185 -15.80 -8.64 -27.33
CA VAL A 185 -14.37 -8.82 -27.07
C VAL A 185 -13.57 -9.44 -28.22
N GLU A 186 -14.18 -9.75 -29.36
CA GLU A 186 -13.46 -10.23 -30.55
C GLU A 186 -12.96 -9.09 -31.44
N ASP A 187 -13.41 -7.85 -31.21
CA ASP A 187 -12.86 -6.66 -31.88
C ASP A 187 -11.34 -6.57 -31.62
N PRO A 188 -10.49 -6.52 -32.68
CA PRO A 188 -9.03 -6.55 -32.53
C PRO A 188 -8.46 -5.34 -31.79
N ASP A 189 -9.21 -4.25 -31.69
CA ASP A 189 -8.82 -3.02 -31.00
C ASP A 189 -9.33 -2.95 -29.56
N CYS A 190 -10.14 -3.91 -29.10
CA CYS A 190 -10.55 -3.91 -27.71
C CYS A 190 -9.40 -4.31 -26.75
N VAL A 191 -9.47 -3.82 -25.51
CA VAL A 191 -8.47 -4.13 -24.47
C VAL A 191 -8.33 -5.64 -24.25
N PHE A 192 -9.40 -6.43 -24.37
CA PHE A 192 -9.34 -7.89 -24.24
C PHE A 192 -8.38 -8.53 -25.26
N GLN A 193 -8.50 -8.19 -26.55
CA GLN A 193 -7.61 -8.72 -27.58
C GLN A 193 -6.17 -8.23 -27.41
N LYS A 194 -5.98 -6.99 -26.95
CA LYS A 194 -4.62 -6.50 -26.62
C LYS A 194 -4.01 -7.30 -25.46
N LEU A 195 -4.78 -7.62 -24.42
CA LEU A 195 -4.32 -8.46 -23.29
C LEU A 195 -3.95 -9.86 -23.77
N LYS A 196 -4.85 -10.52 -24.52
CA LYS A 196 -4.63 -11.84 -25.11
C LYS A 196 -3.34 -11.89 -25.93
N SER A 197 -3.12 -10.88 -26.77
CA SER A 197 -1.91 -10.77 -27.60
C SER A 197 -0.65 -10.59 -26.74
N HIS A 198 -0.73 -9.77 -25.68
CA HIS A 198 0.39 -9.53 -24.76
C HIS A 198 0.82 -10.77 -23.99
N VAL A 199 -0.15 -11.54 -23.48
CA VAL A 199 0.16 -12.72 -22.66
C VAL A 199 0.47 -13.98 -23.48
N ALA A 200 0.25 -13.97 -24.80
CA ALA A 200 0.42 -15.13 -25.68
C ALA A 200 1.83 -15.75 -25.62
N MET A 201 2.87 -14.94 -25.39
CA MET A 201 4.25 -15.40 -25.28
C MET A 201 4.57 -16.16 -23.97
N TYR A 202 3.73 -16.02 -22.95
CA TYR A 202 3.87 -16.70 -21.66
C TYR A 202 3.23 -18.09 -21.75
N THR A 203 3.79 -18.95 -22.61
CA THR A 203 3.35 -20.34 -22.73
C THR A 203 3.70 -21.12 -21.46
N ASP A 204 2.94 -22.17 -21.16
CA ASP A 204 3.18 -22.99 -19.96
C ASP A 204 4.64 -23.49 -19.90
N THR A 205 5.21 -23.91 -21.04
CA THR A 205 6.62 -24.35 -21.13
C THR A 205 7.60 -23.22 -20.85
N ALA A 206 7.37 -22.03 -21.42
CA ALA A 206 8.26 -20.90 -21.20
C ALA A 206 8.26 -20.44 -19.73
N VAL A 207 7.08 -20.43 -19.12
CA VAL A 207 6.91 -20.03 -17.72
C VAL A 207 7.49 -21.09 -16.78
N ALA A 208 7.32 -22.37 -17.06
CA ALA A 208 7.95 -23.45 -16.30
C ALA A 208 9.48 -23.30 -16.26
N GLU A 209 10.10 -22.97 -17.40
CA GLU A 209 11.55 -22.81 -17.50
C GLU A 209 12.08 -21.53 -16.80
N ILE A 210 11.34 -20.42 -16.87
CA ILE A 210 11.71 -19.15 -16.21
C ILE A 210 11.56 -19.26 -14.69
N CYS A 211 10.42 -19.79 -14.23
CA CYS A 211 10.03 -19.84 -12.83
C CYS A 211 10.61 -21.04 -12.08
N GLY A 212 10.95 -22.13 -12.78
CA GLY A 212 11.35 -23.39 -12.16
C GLY A 212 10.18 -24.21 -11.59
N CYS A 213 8.95 -23.90 -11.99
CA CYS A 213 7.76 -24.71 -11.71
C CYS A 213 7.47 -25.70 -12.84
N THR A 214 6.42 -26.52 -12.73
CA THR A 214 6.00 -27.41 -13.82
C THR A 214 4.84 -26.83 -14.63
N THR A 215 4.64 -27.31 -15.86
CA THR A 215 3.44 -26.97 -16.65
C THR A 215 2.16 -27.47 -15.97
N ALA A 216 2.24 -28.59 -15.26
CA ALA A 216 1.14 -29.12 -14.47
C ALA A 216 0.75 -28.19 -13.30
N ASP A 217 1.73 -27.50 -12.69
CA ASP A 217 1.43 -26.50 -11.66
C ASP A 217 0.66 -25.32 -12.24
N ILE A 218 1.05 -24.83 -13.42
CA ILE A 218 0.37 -23.73 -14.12
C ILE A 218 -1.07 -24.13 -14.46
N ALA A 219 -1.25 -25.32 -15.05
CA ALA A 219 -2.57 -25.87 -15.35
C ALA A 219 -3.44 -26.03 -14.09
N ALA A 220 -2.87 -26.52 -12.98
CA ALA A 220 -3.61 -26.67 -11.74
C ALA A 220 -4.06 -25.32 -11.14
N VAL A 221 -3.21 -24.29 -11.22
CA VAL A 221 -3.57 -22.94 -10.76
C VAL A 221 -4.62 -22.30 -11.68
N ARG A 222 -4.53 -22.48 -13.00
CA ARG A 222 -5.59 -22.12 -13.95
C ARG A 222 -6.92 -22.76 -13.55
N ASP A 223 -6.93 -24.07 -13.35
CA ASP A 223 -8.15 -24.82 -13.00
C ASP A 223 -8.74 -24.36 -11.66
N ALA A 224 -7.89 -24.05 -10.68
CA ALA A 224 -8.32 -23.48 -9.41
C ALA A 224 -9.00 -22.11 -9.59
N PHE A 225 -8.42 -21.20 -10.39
CA PHE A 225 -9.05 -19.90 -10.67
C PHE A 225 -10.39 -20.04 -11.39
N ILE A 226 -10.48 -20.90 -12.40
CA ILE A 226 -11.73 -21.14 -13.13
C ILE A 226 -12.80 -21.67 -12.16
N ALA A 227 -12.48 -22.68 -11.35
CA ALA A 227 -13.43 -23.31 -10.44
C ALA A 227 -13.90 -22.40 -9.28
N ASN A 228 -13.09 -21.41 -8.88
CA ASN A 228 -13.34 -20.57 -7.70
C ASN A 228 -13.67 -19.10 -8.02
N SER A 229 -13.93 -18.75 -9.28
CA SER A 229 -14.24 -17.37 -9.69
C SER A 229 -15.65 -17.23 -10.26
N ARG A 230 -16.03 -15.98 -10.59
CA ARG A 230 -17.40 -15.60 -11.01
C ARG A 230 -17.96 -16.47 -12.14
N CYS A 231 -17.14 -16.86 -13.11
CA CYS A 231 -17.57 -17.70 -14.24
C CYS A 231 -18.14 -19.06 -13.84
N SER A 232 -17.80 -19.57 -12.66
CA SER A 232 -18.31 -20.84 -12.11
C SER A 232 -19.18 -20.66 -10.87
N SER A 233 -19.60 -19.43 -10.59
CA SER A 233 -20.45 -19.10 -9.44
C SER A 233 -21.92 -19.36 -9.73
N SER A 234 -22.65 -19.89 -8.75
CA SER A 234 -24.09 -20.18 -8.88
C SER A 234 -24.97 -18.93 -9.01
N ASP A 235 -24.47 -17.77 -8.59
CA ASP A 235 -25.12 -16.46 -8.73
C ASP A 235 -24.73 -15.73 -10.03
N PHE A 236 -24.05 -16.39 -10.98
CA PHE A 236 -23.70 -15.77 -12.25
C PHE A 236 -24.95 -15.26 -12.99
N GLY A 237 -24.95 -13.98 -13.35
CA GLY A 237 -26.06 -13.35 -14.08
C GLY A 237 -27.28 -13.00 -13.23
N ALA A 238 -27.19 -13.02 -11.90
CA ALA A 238 -28.29 -12.59 -11.04
C ALA A 238 -28.53 -11.06 -11.14
N ALA A 239 -29.79 -10.64 -11.29
CA ALA A 239 -30.17 -9.22 -11.43
C ALA A 239 -29.96 -8.40 -10.15
N ALA A 240 -30.07 -9.07 -8.99
CA ALA A 240 -29.60 -8.61 -7.70
C ALA A 240 -28.61 -9.67 -7.18
N HIS A 241 -27.43 -9.23 -6.76
CA HIS A 241 -26.44 -10.12 -6.17
C HIS A 241 -27.03 -10.81 -4.93
N PRO A 242 -26.67 -12.07 -4.65
CA PRO A 242 -27.46 -12.92 -3.78
C PRO A 242 -27.58 -12.28 -2.40
N ASP A 243 -28.81 -12.17 -1.89
CA ASP A 243 -29.08 -11.92 -0.47
C ASP A 243 -28.43 -12.98 0.43
N ASN A 244 -27.97 -14.09 -0.16
CA ASN A 244 -27.29 -15.18 0.52
C ASN A 244 -25.93 -15.50 -0.14
N ILE A 245 -24.90 -14.71 0.19
CA ILE A 245 -23.50 -15.02 -0.17
C ILE A 245 -23.04 -16.38 0.35
N LYS A 246 -23.80 -17.03 1.26
CA LYS A 246 -23.55 -18.38 1.82
C LYS A 246 -24.15 -19.52 1.01
N ALA A 247 -24.85 -19.23 -0.09
CA ALA A 247 -25.43 -20.25 -0.95
C ALA A 247 -24.37 -21.22 -1.50
N ALA A 248 -24.76 -22.50 -1.59
CA ALA A 248 -23.94 -23.52 -2.23
C ALA A 248 -23.63 -23.11 -3.68
N GLY A 249 -22.38 -23.30 -4.09
CA GLY A 249 -21.90 -22.90 -5.42
C GLY A 249 -21.54 -21.42 -5.59
N TYR A 250 -21.71 -20.56 -4.57
CA TYR A 250 -21.14 -19.21 -4.60
C TYR A 250 -19.61 -19.31 -4.69
N ARG A 251 -18.99 -18.52 -5.58
CA ARG A 251 -17.55 -18.50 -5.82
C ARG A 251 -17.00 -17.07 -5.71
N ALA A 252 -15.88 -16.97 -5.00
CA ALA A 252 -15.07 -15.79 -4.86
C ALA A 252 -13.64 -16.21 -4.51
N ALA A 253 -12.67 -15.81 -5.34
CA ALA A 253 -11.25 -16.02 -5.07
C ALA A 253 -10.61 -14.71 -4.66
N CYS A 254 -9.78 -14.74 -3.61
CA CYS A 254 -9.00 -13.59 -3.19
C CYS A 254 -7.50 -13.83 -3.36
N ILE A 255 -6.77 -12.76 -3.65
CA ILE A 255 -5.30 -12.78 -3.65
C ILE A 255 -4.81 -12.22 -2.32
N MET A 256 -3.92 -12.95 -1.64
CA MET A 256 -3.21 -12.47 -0.46
C MET A 256 -1.74 -12.25 -0.82
N TYR A 257 -1.28 -11.01 -0.76
CA TYR A 257 0.11 -10.65 -1.03
C TYR A 257 0.63 -9.59 -0.05
N ALA A 258 1.95 -9.50 0.09
CA ALA A 258 2.62 -8.45 0.83
C ALA A 258 3.97 -8.14 0.14
N MET A 259 5.07 -8.20 0.88
CA MET A 259 6.38 -7.77 0.38
C MET A 259 7.02 -8.71 -0.63
N GLY A 260 6.64 -9.99 -0.65
CA GLY A 260 7.13 -10.95 -1.63
C GLY A 260 6.58 -10.75 -3.05
N GLY A 261 5.68 -9.77 -3.24
CA GLY A 261 5.23 -9.30 -4.55
C GLY A 261 5.69 -7.88 -4.91
N THR A 262 6.25 -7.11 -3.96
CA THR A 262 6.52 -5.67 -4.15
C THR A 262 8.00 -5.28 -4.08
N GLN A 263 8.86 -6.08 -3.46
CA GLN A 263 10.28 -5.71 -3.23
C GLN A 263 11.20 -6.26 -4.32
N PHE A 264 10.92 -5.85 -5.55
CA PHE A 264 11.68 -6.12 -6.77
C PHE A 264 11.76 -4.83 -7.59
N THR A 265 12.69 -4.72 -8.53
CA THR A 265 12.75 -3.58 -9.46
C THR A 265 11.50 -3.41 -10.34
N SER A 266 10.68 -4.46 -10.47
CA SER A 266 9.40 -4.43 -11.17
C SER A 266 8.21 -4.74 -10.24
N GLY A 267 8.33 -4.45 -8.94
CA GLY A 267 7.34 -4.81 -7.92
C GLY A 267 5.94 -4.24 -8.21
N SER A 268 5.88 -2.98 -8.63
CA SER A 268 4.64 -2.31 -9.07
C SER A 268 3.93 -3.05 -10.21
N GLN A 269 4.67 -3.52 -11.22
CA GLN A 269 4.13 -4.34 -12.31
C GLN A 269 3.67 -5.73 -11.83
N GLY A 270 4.40 -6.33 -10.88
CA GLY A 270 3.99 -7.54 -10.19
C GLY A 270 2.58 -7.42 -9.61
N ILE A 271 2.29 -6.33 -8.89
CA ILE A 271 0.97 -6.11 -8.30
C ILE A 271 -0.09 -5.79 -9.36
N ARG A 272 0.26 -5.06 -10.43
CA ARG A 272 -0.64 -4.87 -11.57
C ARG A 272 -1.09 -6.22 -12.17
N SER A 273 -0.21 -7.23 -12.23
CA SER A 273 -0.60 -8.56 -12.73
C SER A 273 -1.67 -9.25 -11.85
N TYR A 274 -1.62 -9.05 -10.53
CA TYR A 274 -2.67 -9.52 -9.60
C TYR A 274 -4.01 -8.81 -9.85
N ALA A 275 -3.97 -7.51 -10.16
CA ALA A 275 -5.16 -6.75 -10.52
C ALA A 275 -5.79 -7.26 -11.83
N VAL A 276 -4.97 -7.48 -12.86
CA VAL A 276 -5.44 -7.99 -14.15
C VAL A 276 -6.18 -9.31 -13.99
N ILE A 277 -5.61 -10.30 -13.29
CA ILE A 277 -6.27 -11.60 -13.11
C ILE A 277 -7.54 -11.51 -12.25
N GLN A 278 -7.55 -10.72 -11.17
CA GLN A 278 -8.76 -10.59 -10.33
C GLN A 278 -9.91 -9.88 -11.05
N VAL A 279 -9.59 -8.90 -11.92
CA VAL A 279 -10.58 -8.23 -12.76
C VAL A 279 -11.08 -9.16 -13.86
N LEU A 280 -10.16 -9.84 -14.57
CA LEU A 280 -10.50 -10.78 -15.64
C LEU A 280 -11.43 -11.89 -15.14
N MET A 281 -11.19 -12.39 -13.92
CA MET A 281 -11.98 -13.44 -13.29
C MET A 281 -13.21 -12.93 -12.52
N GLY A 282 -13.44 -11.61 -12.48
CA GLY A 282 -14.64 -11.01 -11.90
C GLY A 282 -14.69 -11.05 -10.36
N ASN A 283 -13.56 -11.07 -9.68
CA ASN A 283 -13.44 -11.25 -8.22
C ASN A 283 -13.34 -9.93 -7.43
N MET A 284 -13.14 -8.79 -8.09
CA MET A 284 -13.07 -7.48 -7.42
C MET A 284 -14.46 -7.05 -6.92
N GLY A 285 -14.55 -6.49 -5.71
CA GLY A 285 -15.79 -6.03 -5.10
C GLY A 285 -16.68 -7.13 -4.49
N ARG A 286 -16.39 -8.41 -4.76
CA ARG A 286 -17.12 -9.55 -4.18
C ARG A 286 -16.69 -9.82 -2.74
N ALA A 287 -17.64 -10.22 -1.90
CA ALA A 287 -17.34 -10.79 -0.58
C ALA A 287 -16.53 -12.08 -0.72
N GLY A 288 -15.45 -12.22 0.05
CA GLY A 288 -14.49 -13.32 -0.09
C GLY A 288 -13.55 -13.21 -1.28
N GLY A 289 -13.64 -12.13 -2.05
CA GLY A 289 -12.85 -11.88 -3.25
C GLY A 289 -11.74 -10.85 -3.06
N GLY A 290 -11.47 -10.10 -4.13
CA GLY A 290 -10.61 -8.92 -4.11
C GLY A 290 -9.11 -9.19 -3.96
N ILE A 291 -8.39 -8.11 -3.67
CA ILE A 291 -6.93 -8.10 -3.51
C ILE A 291 -6.62 -7.67 -2.09
N ASN A 292 -6.29 -8.66 -1.28
CA ASN A 292 -5.91 -8.52 0.11
C ASN A 292 -4.40 -8.28 0.20
N ALA A 293 -4.01 -7.05 -0.14
CA ALA A 293 -2.66 -6.53 0.10
C ALA A 293 -2.46 -6.34 1.61
N LEU A 294 -1.80 -7.32 2.25
CA LEU A 294 -1.61 -7.41 3.69
C LEU A 294 -0.57 -6.37 4.14
N ARG A 295 -1.03 -5.33 4.85
CA ARG A 295 -0.14 -4.29 5.40
C ARG A 295 0.76 -4.86 6.50
N GLY A 296 1.95 -4.29 6.64
CA GLY A 296 2.98 -4.74 7.59
C GLY A 296 2.75 -4.23 9.02
N ILE A 297 3.22 -3.02 9.32
CA ILE A 297 3.14 -2.44 10.67
C ILE A 297 1.69 -2.10 11.01
N HIS A 298 1.35 -2.18 12.30
CA HIS A 298 0.00 -2.02 12.85
C HIS A 298 -0.74 -0.74 12.37
N ASN A 299 -0.02 0.35 12.07
CA ASN A 299 -0.57 1.60 11.57
C ASN A 299 0.05 2.09 10.25
N VAL A 300 0.69 1.23 9.46
CA VAL A 300 1.30 1.68 8.19
C VAL A 300 0.26 2.23 7.21
N GLN A 301 -0.98 1.72 7.28
CA GLN A 301 -2.09 2.29 6.50
C GLN A 301 -2.37 3.73 6.97
N GLY A 302 -2.49 3.96 8.28
CA GLY A 302 -2.75 5.29 8.84
C GLY A 302 -1.61 6.27 8.58
N SER A 303 -0.34 5.85 8.71
CA SER A 303 0.79 6.73 8.39
C SER A 303 0.86 7.10 6.90
N THR A 304 0.49 6.18 6.01
CA THR A 304 0.34 6.49 4.58
C THR A 304 -0.87 7.39 4.33
N ASP A 305 -1.98 7.18 5.04
CA ASP A 305 -3.14 8.07 4.98
C ASP A 305 -2.73 9.51 5.37
N MET A 306 -1.85 9.68 6.38
CA MET A 306 -1.28 10.99 6.79
C MET A 306 -0.21 11.54 5.83
N GLY A 307 0.14 10.84 4.76
CA GLY A 307 1.18 11.31 3.83
C GLY A 307 2.58 11.37 4.46
N ASN A 308 2.91 10.46 5.39
CA ASN A 308 4.28 10.31 5.90
C ASN A 308 5.21 9.67 4.85
N LEU A 309 5.29 10.30 3.68
CA LEU A 309 6.03 9.92 2.48
C LEU A 309 6.62 11.18 1.85
N PHE A 310 7.65 11.04 1.02
CA PHE A 310 8.39 12.19 0.50
C PHE A 310 7.62 12.99 -0.57
N ASP A 311 6.58 12.41 -1.16
CA ASP A 311 5.84 12.91 -2.33
C ASP A 311 4.35 13.19 -2.06
N LEU A 312 3.88 12.93 -0.84
CA LEU A 312 2.47 13.09 -0.46
C LEU A 312 2.30 13.98 0.77
N ILE A 313 1.12 14.59 0.85
CA ILE A 313 0.57 15.21 2.06
C ILE A 313 -0.67 14.42 2.51
N PRO A 314 -1.22 14.69 3.71
CA PRO A 314 -2.35 13.93 4.23
C PRO A 314 -3.54 13.80 3.26
N GLY A 315 -4.16 12.63 3.26
CA GLY A 315 -5.30 12.29 2.41
C GLY A 315 -4.92 11.96 0.96
N TYR A 316 -3.73 11.41 0.72
CA TYR A 316 -3.26 11.04 -0.63
C TYR A 316 -3.26 12.21 -1.63
N SER A 317 -2.96 13.42 -1.15
CA SER A 317 -2.78 14.57 -2.02
C SER A 317 -1.29 14.71 -2.36
N ALA A 318 -0.97 15.12 -3.59
CA ALA A 318 0.42 15.35 -3.99
C ALA A 318 0.95 16.63 -3.35
N ASN A 319 2.27 16.76 -3.21
CA ASN A 319 2.88 18.01 -2.80
C ASN A 319 2.59 19.14 -3.83
N PRO A 320 2.31 20.37 -3.38
CA PRO A 320 2.32 21.55 -4.25
C PRO A 320 3.64 21.70 -5.02
N ALA A 321 3.60 22.07 -6.30
CA ALA A 321 4.81 22.31 -7.09
C ALA A 321 5.37 23.74 -6.90
N GLU A 322 6.66 23.93 -7.18
CA GLU A 322 7.28 25.26 -7.13
C GLU A 322 6.64 26.21 -8.16
N GLY A 323 6.29 27.43 -7.72
CA GLY A 323 5.61 28.43 -8.54
C GLY A 323 4.15 28.11 -8.90
N GLN A 324 3.59 27.00 -8.39
CA GLN A 324 2.20 26.65 -8.61
C GLN A 324 1.29 27.54 -7.74
N THR A 325 0.27 28.14 -8.35
CA THR A 325 -0.74 28.88 -7.59
C THR A 325 -1.69 27.93 -6.87
N TYR A 326 -2.32 28.39 -5.77
CA TYR A 326 -3.32 27.61 -5.06
C TYR A 326 -4.46 27.15 -5.98
N GLU A 327 -4.97 28.03 -6.85
CA GLU A 327 -6.00 27.68 -7.82
C GLU A 327 -5.54 26.54 -8.77
N ALA A 328 -4.32 26.62 -9.31
CA ALA A 328 -3.78 25.59 -10.19
C ALA A 328 -3.58 24.26 -9.46
N TYR A 329 -3.13 24.29 -8.21
CA TYR A 329 -2.99 23.11 -7.37
C TYR A 329 -4.34 22.46 -7.04
N THR A 330 -5.31 23.25 -6.59
CA THR A 330 -6.66 22.80 -6.25
C THR A 330 -7.38 22.21 -7.44
N ASN A 331 -7.23 22.80 -8.64
CA ASN A 331 -7.72 22.23 -9.89
C ASN A 331 -7.09 20.88 -10.24
N GLY A 332 -5.89 20.62 -9.71
CA GLY A 332 -5.20 19.34 -9.76
C GLY A 332 -5.60 18.38 -8.64
N LEU A 333 -6.60 18.68 -7.80
CA LEU A 333 -7.15 17.78 -6.78
C LEU A 333 -8.44 17.08 -7.25
N PHE A 334 -8.84 16.01 -6.57
CA PHE A 334 -10.04 15.24 -6.89
C PHE A 334 -11.30 16.05 -6.62
N GLY A 335 -12.17 16.11 -7.62
CA GLY A 335 -13.58 16.44 -7.42
C GLY A 335 -14.13 17.67 -8.12
N ASN A 336 -13.34 18.60 -8.67
CA ASN A 336 -13.86 19.68 -9.52
C ASN A 336 -12.74 20.44 -10.28
N ARG A 337 -13.02 20.98 -11.46
CA ARG A 337 -12.15 21.91 -12.19
C ARG A 337 -12.86 23.27 -12.32
N VAL A 338 -12.14 24.36 -12.06
CA VAL A 338 -12.48 25.69 -12.59
C VAL A 338 -11.98 25.72 -14.04
N LEU A 339 -12.89 25.75 -15.03
CA LEU A 339 -12.51 25.75 -16.45
C LEU A 339 -12.08 27.16 -16.89
N PRO A 340 -10.85 27.35 -17.41
CA PRO A 340 -10.50 28.57 -18.14
C PRO A 340 -10.80 28.37 -19.64
N GLY A 341 -11.62 29.24 -20.23
CA GLY A 341 -11.43 29.66 -21.63
C GLY A 341 -12.26 29.06 -22.76
N THR A 342 -13.36 28.33 -22.55
CA THR A 342 -14.28 27.93 -23.65
C THR A 342 -15.74 28.28 -23.31
N ALA A 343 -16.28 29.29 -24.00
CA ALA A 343 -17.51 30.08 -23.75
C ALA A 343 -18.88 29.34 -23.77
N PRO A 344 -20.04 30.00 -23.52
CA PRO A 344 -20.32 31.21 -22.75
C PRO A 344 -21.08 30.93 -21.43
N VAL A 345 -20.82 31.84 -20.50
CA VAL A 345 -21.39 32.01 -19.16
C VAL A 345 -22.93 31.93 -19.12
N THR A 346 -23.46 30.91 -18.44
CA THR A 346 -24.70 31.04 -17.67
C THR A 346 -24.40 30.74 -16.19
N SER A 347 -24.12 31.82 -15.45
CA SER A 347 -24.19 31.96 -13.98
C SER A 347 -23.69 30.80 -13.10
N THR A 348 -22.36 30.64 -12.98
CA THR A 348 -21.56 30.62 -11.71
C THR A 348 -20.21 29.95 -12.01
N LEU A 349 -19.16 30.74 -12.20
CA LEU A 349 -17.79 30.21 -12.19
C LEU A 349 -17.51 29.75 -10.75
N LYS A 350 -17.32 28.44 -10.58
CA LYS A 350 -16.87 27.84 -9.32
C LYS A 350 -15.49 28.42 -8.97
N SER A 351 -15.31 28.90 -7.75
CA SER A 351 -14.05 29.45 -7.24
C SER A 351 -13.28 28.42 -6.42
N ALA A 352 -11.95 28.38 -6.56
CA ALA A 352 -11.09 27.56 -5.69
C ALA A 352 -11.09 28.03 -4.22
N TYR A 353 -11.57 29.25 -3.95
CA TYR A 353 -11.58 29.89 -2.64
C TYR A 353 -12.97 29.89 -1.99
N THR A 354 -14.02 29.57 -2.76
CA THR A 354 -15.39 29.50 -2.23
C THR A 354 -15.66 28.08 -1.76
N GLU A 355 -15.99 27.98 -0.48
CA GLU A 355 -16.26 26.73 0.21
C GLU A 355 -17.32 25.86 -0.50
N ASP A 356 -18.41 26.44 -1.00
CA ASP A 356 -19.49 25.72 -1.70
C ASP A 356 -19.15 25.29 -3.14
N ASP A 357 -18.10 25.87 -3.72
CA ASP A 357 -17.69 25.63 -5.12
C ASP A 357 -16.67 24.49 -5.26
N ILE A 358 -16.00 24.12 -4.16
CA ILE A 358 -14.94 23.11 -4.12
C ILE A 358 -15.45 21.73 -3.66
N ALA A 359 -14.85 20.69 -4.22
CA ALA A 359 -15.24 19.30 -3.96
C ALA A 359 -14.47 18.67 -2.80
N TRP A 360 -14.72 17.38 -2.54
CA TRP A 360 -14.33 16.74 -1.28
C TRP A 360 -12.82 16.76 -0.96
N GLN A 361 -11.94 16.37 -1.89
CA GLN A 361 -10.48 16.41 -1.64
C GLN A 361 -9.98 17.86 -1.54
N GLN A 362 -10.48 18.75 -2.40
CA GLN A 362 -10.16 20.18 -2.39
C GLN A 362 -10.51 20.82 -1.05
N ARG A 363 -11.71 20.51 -0.54
CA ARG A 363 -12.20 21.01 0.73
C ARG A 363 -11.37 20.51 1.92
N GLY A 364 -10.96 19.25 1.90
CA GLY A 364 -10.03 18.72 2.91
C GLY A 364 -8.71 19.49 2.92
N PHE A 365 -8.10 19.72 1.76
CA PHE A 365 -6.86 20.49 1.65
C PHE A 365 -7.03 21.96 2.07
N TYR A 366 -8.14 22.59 1.68
CA TYR A 366 -8.50 23.95 2.08
C TYR A 366 -8.57 24.08 3.61
N ASN A 367 -9.28 23.16 4.26
CA ASN A 367 -9.37 23.10 5.73
C ASN A 367 -7.99 22.84 6.35
N MET A 368 -7.23 21.87 5.83
CA MET A 368 -5.90 21.53 6.34
C MET A 368 -4.93 22.72 6.29
N THR A 369 -4.91 23.49 5.19
CA THR A 369 -4.05 24.68 5.05
C THR A 369 -4.36 25.71 6.13
N ARG A 370 -5.64 25.91 6.44
CA ARG A 370 -6.07 26.83 7.50
C ARG A 370 -5.70 26.33 8.89
N GLU A 371 -5.88 25.04 9.14
CA GLU A 371 -5.59 24.43 10.45
C GLU A 371 -4.10 24.30 10.75
N PHE A 372 -3.26 24.11 9.72
CA PHE A 372 -1.82 23.87 9.87
C PHE A 372 -0.98 25.15 9.84
N PHE A 373 -1.51 26.24 9.25
CA PHE A 373 -0.76 27.49 9.09
C PHE A 373 -1.50 28.73 9.57
N GLY A 374 -2.75 28.65 10.03
CA GLY A 374 -3.50 29.83 10.42
C GLY A 374 -4.70 29.55 11.31
N SER A 375 -5.81 30.27 11.06
CA SER A 375 -7.02 30.21 11.88
C SER A 375 -8.28 29.89 11.07
N ARG A 376 -9.28 29.35 11.78
CA ARG A 376 -10.52 28.75 11.31
C ARG A 376 -11.56 29.74 10.76
N ALA A 377 -11.24 31.02 10.63
CA ALA A 377 -12.23 32.09 10.39
C ALA A 377 -12.22 32.70 8.97
N ILE A 378 -11.38 32.23 8.04
CA ILE A 378 -11.38 32.72 6.63
C ILE A 378 -12.77 32.60 5.99
N VAL A 379 -13.30 33.73 5.49
CA VAL A 379 -14.58 33.86 4.75
C VAL A 379 -14.32 34.20 3.28
N SER A 380 -15.36 34.24 2.44
CA SER A 380 -15.19 34.47 0.99
C SER A 380 -15.17 35.98 0.65
N SER A 381 -14.00 36.62 0.71
CA SER A 381 -13.76 37.96 0.14
C SER A 381 -12.41 38.03 -0.61
N PRO A 382 -12.19 39.02 -1.51
CA PRO A 382 -10.91 39.17 -2.20
C PRO A 382 -9.70 39.34 -1.26
N ALA A 383 -9.89 39.99 -0.10
CA ALA A 383 -8.84 40.12 0.90
C ALA A 383 -8.53 38.75 1.54
N ASP A 384 -9.56 37.96 1.82
CA ASP A 384 -9.43 36.62 2.39
C ASP A 384 -8.75 35.64 1.42
N HIS A 385 -8.95 35.80 0.10
CA HIS A 385 -8.24 35.00 -0.90
C HIS A 385 -6.73 35.26 -0.83
N ALA A 386 -6.34 36.53 -0.73
CA ALA A 386 -4.93 36.92 -0.61
C ALA A 386 -4.30 36.44 0.71
N ASP A 387 -5.08 36.44 1.80
CA ASP A 387 -4.64 35.87 3.08
C ASP A 387 -4.50 34.34 2.98
N PHE A 388 -5.43 33.66 2.30
CA PHE A 388 -5.33 32.22 2.06
C PHE A 388 -4.12 31.86 1.19
N ASP A 389 -3.83 32.64 0.14
CA ASP A 389 -2.64 32.43 -0.70
C ASP A 389 -1.35 32.50 0.15
N ARG A 390 -1.26 33.45 1.09
CA ARG A 390 -0.13 33.52 2.04
C ARG A 390 -0.03 32.28 2.95
N LEU A 391 -1.15 31.71 3.37
CA LEU A 391 -1.14 30.44 4.11
C LEU A 391 -0.71 29.27 3.22
N TYR A 392 -1.18 29.24 1.97
CA TYR A 392 -0.77 28.25 1.00
C TYR A 392 0.74 28.32 0.73
N ASP A 393 1.33 29.51 0.71
CA ASP A 393 2.78 29.73 0.55
C ASP A 393 3.61 29.10 1.68
N CYS A 394 3.03 28.85 2.86
CA CYS A 394 3.70 28.15 3.96
C CYS A 394 3.95 26.65 3.67
N TRP A 395 3.20 26.03 2.76
CA TRP A 395 3.47 24.64 2.39
C TRP A 395 4.85 24.51 1.71
N PRO A 396 5.64 23.47 2.02
CA PRO A 396 6.81 23.11 1.22
C PRO A 396 6.38 22.89 -0.24
N LYS A 397 7.17 23.39 -1.18
CA LYS A 397 6.93 23.22 -2.61
C LYS A 397 7.91 22.20 -3.20
N GLY A 398 7.40 21.25 -3.97
CA GLY A 398 8.14 20.13 -4.54
C GLY A 398 8.18 18.88 -3.66
N ASN A 399 8.72 17.79 -4.21
CA ASN A 399 8.89 16.53 -3.48
C ASN A 399 10.18 16.53 -2.66
N GLY A 400 10.14 15.79 -1.55
CA GLY A 400 11.33 15.46 -0.77
C GLY A 400 12.26 14.47 -1.47
N VAL A 401 13.26 13.99 -0.72
CA VAL A 401 14.24 13.01 -1.23
C VAL A 401 13.79 11.59 -0.85
N PRO A 402 13.78 10.63 -1.79
CA PRO A 402 13.53 9.23 -1.46
C PRO A 402 14.48 8.71 -0.37
N HIS A 403 13.99 7.88 0.55
CA HIS A 403 14.73 7.46 1.75
C HIS A 403 16.10 6.85 1.46
N ILE A 404 16.26 5.98 0.46
CA ILE A 404 17.59 5.41 0.16
C ILE A 404 18.58 6.49 -0.30
N GLU A 405 18.14 7.42 -1.15
CA GLU A 405 19.00 8.53 -1.57
C GLU A 405 19.30 9.46 -0.39
N SER A 406 18.37 9.64 0.55
CA SER A 406 18.61 10.49 1.71
C SER A 406 19.80 9.99 2.53
N PHE A 407 19.93 8.67 2.77
CA PHE A 407 21.10 8.09 3.46
C PHE A 407 22.40 8.32 2.68
N ARG A 408 22.36 8.22 1.34
CA ARG A 408 23.52 8.52 0.49
C ARG A 408 23.96 9.98 0.57
N ARG A 409 23.01 10.92 0.62
CA ARG A 409 23.28 12.37 0.75
C ARG A 409 23.84 12.77 2.12
N MET A 410 23.76 11.92 3.14
CA MET A 410 24.40 12.20 4.43
C MET A 410 25.92 12.09 4.35
N ASP A 411 26.45 11.21 3.49
CA ASP A 411 27.88 11.10 3.21
C ASP A 411 28.35 12.30 2.36
N PRO A 412 29.22 13.19 2.89
CA PRO A 412 29.70 14.36 2.16
C PRO A 412 30.48 13.99 0.89
N VAL A 413 31.17 12.84 0.87
CA VAL A 413 31.95 12.40 -0.29
C VAL A 413 31.00 12.00 -1.42
N TRP A 414 29.98 11.20 -1.10
CA TRP A 414 28.97 10.79 -2.08
C TRP A 414 28.15 11.99 -2.57
N ALA A 415 27.70 12.86 -1.66
CA ALA A 415 26.94 14.06 -2.00
C ALA A 415 27.72 14.99 -2.94
N GLY A 416 28.99 15.26 -2.63
CA GLY A 416 29.88 16.05 -3.48
C GLY A 416 30.12 15.42 -4.86
N ALA A 417 30.41 14.12 -4.91
CA ALA A 417 30.64 13.40 -6.17
C ALA A 417 29.40 13.37 -7.09
N ASN A 418 28.19 13.41 -6.52
CA ASN A 418 26.93 13.38 -7.27
C ASN A 418 26.26 14.75 -7.40
N SER A 419 26.96 15.84 -7.03
CA SER A 419 26.43 17.22 -7.07
C SER A 419 25.08 17.36 -6.36
N LYS A 420 24.93 16.68 -5.21
CA LYS A 420 23.74 16.74 -4.35
C LYS A 420 24.05 17.53 -3.07
N PRO A 421 23.06 18.25 -2.50
CA PRO A 421 23.24 18.88 -1.20
C PRO A 421 23.44 17.83 -0.11
N GLN A 422 24.40 18.05 0.78
CA GLN A 422 24.64 17.17 1.92
C GLN A 422 23.54 17.33 2.98
N ILE A 423 23.01 16.20 3.46
CA ILE A 423 22.15 16.16 4.65
C ILE A 423 23.03 16.10 5.89
N LYS A 424 22.87 17.06 6.82
CA LYS A 424 23.69 17.19 8.03
C LYS A 424 23.00 16.78 9.32
N ALA A 425 21.67 16.79 9.34
CA ALA A 425 20.86 16.39 10.48
C ALA A 425 19.80 15.39 10.03
N CYS A 426 19.51 14.40 10.88
CA CYS A 426 18.46 13.41 10.64
C CYS A 426 17.64 13.17 11.90
N VAL A 427 16.32 13.11 11.75
CA VAL A 427 15.38 12.67 12.79
C VAL A 427 14.83 11.32 12.37
N VAL A 428 15.06 10.30 13.19
CA VAL A 428 14.60 8.93 12.99
C VAL A 428 13.55 8.64 14.05
N TRP A 429 12.28 8.66 13.66
CA TRP A 429 11.15 8.55 14.59
C TRP A 429 10.50 7.16 14.49
N GLY A 430 10.69 6.31 15.51
CA GLY A 430 10.13 4.96 15.55
C GLY A 430 10.64 4.02 14.45
N GLN A 431 11.89 4.21 13.99
CA GLN A 431 12.52 3.41 12.94
C GLN A 431 13.97 3.02 13.27
N ASN A 432 14.50 2.02 12.54
CA ASN A 432 15.86 1.53 12.74
C ASN A 432 16.62 1.29 11.41
N PRO A 433 16.91 2.35 10.63
CA PRO A 433 17.56 2.24 9.33
C PRO A 433 18.94 1.57 9.34
N ALA A 434 19.67 1.60 10.47
CA ALA A 434 20.92 0.85 10.66
C ALA A 434 20.74 -0.68 10.74
N VAL A 435 19.52 -1.18 10.52
CA VAL A 435 19.21 -2.60 10.27
C VAL A 435 18.27 -2.76 9.07
N THR A 436 17.29 -1.87 8.89
CA THR A 436 16.17 -2.08 7.96
C THR A 436 16.50 -1.79 6.49
N GLU A 437 17.46 -0.92 6.22
CA GLU A 437 17.78 -0.45 4.86
C GLU A 437 18.86 -1.31 4.19
N PRO A 438 18.80 -1.55 2.87
CA PRO A 438 19.77 -2.38 2.17
C PRO A 438 21.10 -1.63 2.04
N ASN A 439 22.17 -2.35 1.71
CA ASN A 439 23.51 -1.78 1.57
C ASN A 439 23.91 -0.98 2.82
N GLN A 440 23.90 -1.68 3.95
CA GLN A 440 24.16 -1.10 5.28
C GLN A 440 25.45 -0.30 5.39
N SER A 441 26.49 -0.64 4.61
CA SER A 441 27.74 0.12 4.63
C SER A 441 27.53 1.56 4.17
N ALA A 442 26.73 1.78 3.12
CA ALA A 442 26.40 3.13 2.67
C ALA A 442 25.52 3.88 3.68
N VAL A 443 24.54 3.19 4.27
CA VAL A 443 23.62 3.78 5.26
C VAL A 443 24.37 4.20 6.52
N ARG A 444 25.20 3.31 7.08
CA ARG A 444 25.97 3.59 8.30
C ARG A 444 27.07 4.62 8.10
N LYS A 445 27.73 4.63 6.94
CA LYS A 445 28.66 5.70 6.57
C LYS A 445 27.95 7.07 6.51
N GLY A 446 26.76 7.10 5.92
CA GLY A 446 25.91 8.30 5.90
C GLY A 446 25.57 8.77 7.31
N LEU A 447 25.09 7.84 8.17
CA LEU A 447 24.81 8.14 9.56
C LEU A 447 26.06 8.70 10.26
N GLU A 448 27.22 8.04 10.18
CA GLU A 448 28.48 8.48 10.81
C GLU A 448 28.83 9.94 10.50
N ALA A 449 28.54 10.40 9.29
CA ALA A 449 28.89 11.73 8.80
C ALA A 449 27.97 12.87 9.26
N LEU A 450 26.79 12.57 9.80
CA LEU A 450 25.81 13.58 10.27
C LEU A 450 26.38 14.42 11.45
N ASP A 451 26.06 15.71 11.48
CA ASP A 451 26.31 16.60 12.63
C ASP A 451 25.36 16.28 13.79
N LEU A 452 24.09 15.96 13.46
CA LEU A 452 23.03 15.69 14.43
C LEU A 452 22.21 14.46 14.02
N LEU A 453 22.01 13.54 14.97
CA LEU A 453 21.05 12.45 14.86
C LEU A 453 20.09 12.51 16.05
N VAL A 454 18.80 12.56 15.80
CA VAL A 454 17.77 12.45 16.83
C VAL A 454 17.00 11.16 16.58
N CYS A 455 16.97 10.27 17.56
CA CYS A 455 16.22 9.03 17.50
C CYS A 455 15.11 9.05 18.55
N THR A 456 13.90 8.63 18.18
CA THR A 456 12.84 8.32 19.13
C THR A 456 12.52 6.84 19.02
N ASP A 457 12.59 6.12 20.14
CA ASP A 457 12.31 4.69 20.19
C ASP A 457 12.04 4.25 21.64
N MET A 458 11.43 3.08 21.79
CA MET A 458 11.24 2.41 23.08
C MET A 458 12.56 1.85 23.63
N PHE A 459 13.47 1.44 22.72
CA PHE A 459 14.75 0.83 23.08
C PHE A 459 15.91 1.55 22.43
N ALA A 460 17.06 1.58 23.10
CA ALA A 460 18.31 1.91 22.44
C ALA A 460 18.58 0.87 21.32
N ASN A 461 18.62 1.34 20.08
CA ASN A 461 18.72 0.50 18.89
C ASN A 461 20.01 0.77 18.11
N GLU A 462 20.25 -0.02 17.05
CA GLU A 462 21.43 0.09 16.19
C GLU A 462 21.61 1.48 15.57
N THR A 463 20.52 2.19 15.26
CA THR A 463 20.58 3.53 14.66
C THR A 463 21.01 4.56 15.69
N ALA A 464 20.39 4.58 16.87
CA ALA A 464 20.74 5.50 17.95
C ALA A 464 22.17 5.27 18.47
N GLN A 465 22.68 4.05 18.33
CA GLN A 465 24.01 3.67 18.79
C GLN A 465 24.97 3.36 17.65
N CYS A 466 24.74 3.92 16.45
CA CYS A 466 25.66 3.80 15.32
C CYS A 466 26.93 4.63 15.56
N LYS A 467 28.00 4.32 14.81
CA LYS A 467 29.24 5.11 14.85
C LYS A 467 28.97 6.54 14.42
N ARG A 468 29.60 7.48 15.12
CA ARG A 468 29.49 8.92 14.89
C ARG A 468 30.88 9.49 14.70
N LYS A 469 31.02 10.51 13.86
CA LYS A 469 32.21 11.36 13.86
C LYS A 469 32.35 12.08 15.21
N ASP A 470 33.58 12.45 15.58
CA ASP A 470 33.90 13.06 16.88
C ASP A 470 33.08 14.31 17.23
N THR A 471 32.67 15.09 16.21
CA THR A 471 31.85 16.30 16.39
C THR A 471 30.34 16.05 16.30
N GLY A 472 29.92 14.83 15.97
CA GLY A 472 28.53 14.47 15.78
C GLY A 472 27.81 14.22 17.12
N VAL A 473 26.58 14.70 17.24
CA VAL A 473 25.75 14.51 18.44
C VAL A 473 24.59 13.58 18.12
N THR A 474 24.34 12.60 19.00
CA THR A 474 23.14 11.76 18.96
C THR A 474 22.28 12.00 20.20
N TYR A 475 20.99 12.29 19.99
CA TYR A 475 19.96 12.27 21.03
C TYR A 475 19.10 11.04 20.87
N LEU A 476 18.87 10.31 21.96
CA LEU A 476 17.85 9.26 22.05
C LEU A 476 16.74 9.74 22.99
N LEU A 477 15.55 9.96 22.43
CA LEU A 477 14.36 10.38 23.18
C LEU A 477 13.51 9.14 23.47
N PRO A 478 13.26 8.79 24.74
CA PRO A 478 12.54 7.57 25.09
C PRO A 478 11.03 7.74 24.79
N ALA A 479 10.55 7.02 23.78
CA ALA A 479 9.12 6.90 23.49
C ALA A 479 8.50 5.78 24.33
N CYS A 480 7.23 5.94 24.71
CA CYS A 480 6.48 4.93 25.43
C CYS A 480 5.93 3.85 24.48
N SER A 481 5.43 2.75 25.05
CA SER A 481 4.72 1.71 24.33
C SER A 481 3.30 2.13 23.99
N HIS A 482 2.70 1.50 22.98
CA HIS A 482 1.30 1.67 22.58
C HIS A 482 0.24 1.36 23.66
N VAL A 483 0.61 0.77 24.81
CA VAL A 483 -0.29 0.55 25.95
C VAL A 483 -0.25 1.68 26.98
N GLU A 484 0.72 2.59 26.84
CA GLU A 484 0.99 3.73 27.73
C GLU A 484 0.49 5.06 27.15
N GLU A 485 -0.11 5.01 25.96
CA GLU A 485 -0.72 6.14 25.27
C GLU A 485 -2.05 5.71 24.64
N ALA A 486 -2.85 6.70 24.24
CA ALA A 486 -4.11 6.49 23.55
C ALA A 486 -4.12 7.08 22.15
N GLY A 487 -5.01 6.56 21.32
CA GLY A 487 -5.22 7.06 19.97
C GLY A 487 -5.80 6.01 19.03
N SER A 488 -5.90 6.39 17.76
CA SER A 488 -6.42 5.50 16.71
C SER A 488 -5.30 4.89 15.87
N VAL A 489 -5.46 3.62 15.50
CA VAL A 489 -4.65 2.98 14.46
C VAL A 489 -5.55 2.46 13.34
N THR A 490 -5.04 2.53 12.10
CA THR A 490 -5.77 2.09 10.91
C THR A 490 -5.20 0.77 10.42
N SER A 491 -6.02 -0.29 10.48
CA SER A 491 -5.62 -1.65 10.11
C SER A 491 -5.54 -1.84 8.58
N SER A 492 -5.04 -3.00 8.15
CA SER A 492 -4.97 -3.37 6.72
C SER A 492 -6.33 -3.35 6.01
N GLY A 493 -7.42 -3.60 6.74
CA GLY A 493 -8.80 -3.50 6.25
C GLY A 493 -9.35 -2.07 6.22
N ARG A 494 -8.51 -1.06 6.50
CA ARG A 494 -8.85 0.37 6.63
C ARG A 494 -9.67 0.73 7.87
N TRP A 495 -9.79 -0.19 8.83
CA TRP A 495 -10.55 0.05 10.05
C TRP A 495 -9.70 0.89 10.99
N MET A 496 -10.15 2.11 11.27
CA MET A 496 -9.69 2.91 12.38
C MET A 496 -10.28 2.37 13.68
N GLN A 497 -9.39 2.06 14.60
CA GLN A 497 -9.72 1.49 15.89
C GLN A 497 -9.00 2.26 16.98
N TRP A 498 -9.79 2.76 17.93
CA TRP A 498 -9.29 3.46 19.10
C TRP A 498 -8.72 2.48 20.12
N ARG A 499 -7.61 2.87 20.74
CA ARG A 499 -6.95 2.24 21.89
C ARG A 499 -6.88 3.26 23.02
N ASP A 500 -7.23 2.82 24.22
CA ASP A 500 -7.19 3.62 25.43
C ASP A 500 -5.87 3.39 26.17
N LYS A 501 -5.43 4.38 26.95
CA LYS A 501 -4.22 4.29 27.75
C LYS A 501 -4.49 3.32 28.92
N THR A 502 -3.64 2.31 29.09
CA THR A 502 -3.81 1.29 30.14
C THR A 502 -2.98 1.60 31.39
N THR A 503 -1.83 2.24 31.23
CA THR A 503 -0.93 2.62 32.32
C THR A 503 -0.13 3.86 31.95
N ASP A 504 0.50 4.51 32.92
CA ASP A 504 1.34 5.67 32.66
C ASP A 504 2.66 5.28 31.98
N PRO A 505 3.25 6.17 31.15
CA PRO A 505 4.56 5.95 30.54
C PRO A 505 5.64 5.54 31.56
N MET A 506 6.35 4.45 31.27
CA MET A 506 7.39 3.93 32.16
C MET A 506 8.57 4.91 32.35
N GLY A 507 8.83 5.26 33.62
CA GLY A 507 9.96 6.08 33.99
C GLY A 507 9.85 7.49 33.40
N ASN A 508 10.82 7.87 32.57
CA ASN A 508 10.83 9.17 31.91
C ASN A 508 10.42 9.10 30.43
N SER A 509 9.92 7.95 29.94
CA SER A 509 9.36 7.86 28.59
C SER A 509 8.12 8.75 28.45
N LYS A 510 7.76 9.05 27.20
CA LYS A 510 6.66 9.95 26.85
C LYS A 510 5.90 9.41 25.65
N SER A 511 4.61 9.73 25.56
CA SER A 511 3.81 9.44 24.36
C SER A 511 4.39 10.16 23.14
N ASP A 512 4.18 9.58 21.95
CA ASP A 512 4.64 10.21 20.71
C ASP A 512 4.00 11.60 20.52
N LEU A 513 2.74 11.76 20.94
CA LEU A 513 2.04 13.05 20.91
C LEU A 513 2.71 14.09 21.81
N GLU A 514 3.10 13.73 23.03
CA GLU A 514 3.83 14.66 23.91
C GLU A 514 5.20 15.03 23.34
N LEU A 515 5.95 14.04 22.83
CA LEU A 515 7.24 14.28 22.20
C LEU A 515 7.13 15.22 21.00
N LEU A 516 6.10 15.05 20.16
CA LEU A 516 5.82 15.94 19.03
C LEU A 516 5.48 17.37 19.47
N HIS A 517 4.62 17.54 20.49
CA HIS A 517 4.30 18.89 20.96
C HIS A 517 5.52 19.58 21.60
N ARG A 518 6.32 18.86 22.38
CA ARG A 518 7.57 19.38 22.94
C ARG A 518 8.55 19.78 21.84
N PHE A 519 8.66 18.96 20.80
CA PHE A 519 9.50 19.26 19.65
C PHE A 519 9.00 20.50 18.90
N ALA A 520 7.69 20.63 18.67
CA ALA A 520 7.09 21.81 18.06
C ALA A 520 7.30 23.08 18.91
N LYS A 521 7.15 23.00 20.23
CA LYS A 521 7.41 24.12 21.15
C LYS A 521 8.86 24.58 21.08
N ALA A 522 9.81 23.64 21.14
CA ALA A 522 11.23 23.95 21.04
C ALA A 522 11.60 24.57 19.68
N LEU A 523 10.98 24.10 18.59
CA LEU A 523 11.14 24.70 17.26
C LEU A 523 10.58 26.12 17.20
N SER A 524 9.39 26.36 17.78
CA SER A 524 8.78 27.69 17.87
C SER A 524 9.68 28.66 18.65
N ASP A 525 10.13 28.27 19.84
CA ASP A 525 11.02 29.07 20.70
C ASP A 525 12.38 29.35 20.03
N GLY A 526 12.85 28.39 19.21
CA GLY A 526 14.03 28.55 18.36
C GLY A 526 13.82 29.40 17.10
N GLY A 527 12.61 29.93 16.87
CA GLY A 527 12.27 30.77 15.73
C GLY A 527 12.03 30.02 14.42
N ALA A 528 11.90 28.68 14.44
CA ALA A 528 11.73 27.88 13.23
C ALA A 528 10.43 28.19 12.48
N PHE A 529 9.39 28.65 13.19
CA PHE A 529 8.09 29.03 12.61
C PHE A 529 8.02 30.49 12.14
N SER A 530 9.13 31.24 12.20
CA SER A 530 9.18 32.65 11.77
C SER A 530 8.74 32.88 10.32
N HIS A 531 8.98 31.91 9.43
CA HIS A 531 8.53 31.95 8.05
C HIS A 531 7.00 31.85 7.92
N ILE A 532 6.32 31.16 8.85
CA ILE A 532 4.86 31.08 8.93
C ILE A 532 4.31 32.40 9.50
N THR A 533 4.85 32.85 10.64
CA THR A 533 4.39 34.10 11.27
C THR A 533 4.63 35.32 10.39
N ALA A 534 5.65 35.31 9.53
CA ALA A 534 5.85 36.37 8.53
C ALA A 534 4.69 36.48 7.54
N GLN A 535 4.03 35.37 7.20
CA GLN A 535 2.84 35.35 6.34
C GLN A 535 1.60 35.91 7.05
N TRP A 536 1.62 35.99 8.38
CA TRP A 536 0.54 36.54 9.20
C TRP A 536 0.57 38.06 9.29
N ALA A 537 1.63 38.73 8.85
CA ALA A 537 1.75 40.18 8.89
C ALA A 537 0.57 40.87 8.18
N GLY A 538 -0.07 41.83 8.85
CA GLY A 538 -1.23 42.54 8.34
C GLY A 538 -2.53 41.71 8.25
N THR A 539 -2.54 40.48 8.78
CA THR A 539 -3.75 39.64 8.94
C THR A 539 -4.27 39.69 10.38
N ALA A 540 -5.37 38.99 10.66
CA ALA A 540 -5.87 38.81 12.03
C ALA A 540 -4.94 37.99 12.94
N LEU A 541 -3.90 37.35 12.40
CA LEU A 541 -2.92 36.53 13.13
C LEU A 541 -1.62 37.27 13.43
N ASP A 542 -1.50 38.53 13.01
CA ASP A 542 -0.28 39.31 13.20
C ASP A 542 0.08 39.44 14.69
N GLY A 543 1.34 39.17 15.02
CA GLY A 543 1.87 39.24 16.39
C GLY A 543 1.48 38.11 17.34
N LEU A 544 0.74 37.09 16.90
CA LEU A 544 0.41 35.91 17.73
C LEU A 544 1.59 34.93 17.83
N ASP A 545 1.64 34.18 18.94
CA ASP A 545 2.60 33.09 19.11
C ASP A 545 2.25 31.89 18.20
N ALA A 546 3.24 31.40 17.47
CA ALA A 546 3.04 30.33 16.50
C ALA A 546 2.67 28.99 17.14
N TYR A 547 3.25 28.67 18.31
CA TYR A 547 2.95 27.43 18.99
C TYR A 547 1.50 27.45 19.51
N ASP A 548 1.07 28.55 20.14
CA ASP A 548 -0.28 28.68 20.67
C ASP A 548 -1.35 28.50 19.58
N VAL A 549 -1.14 29.09 18.41
CA VAL A 549 -2.08 29.00 17.27
C VAL A 549 -2.09 27.58 16.68
N LEU A 550 -0.93 26.98 16.43
CA LEU A 550 -0.81 25.75 15.64
C LEU A 550 -0.96 24.47 16.47
N TRP A 551 -0.47 24.47 17.71
CA TRP A 551 -0.38 23.29 18.57
C TRP A 551 -1.10 23.44 19.91
N GLY A 552 -1.03 24.63 20.52
CA GLY A 552 -1.72 24.95 21.78
C GLY A 552 -3.23 24.71 21.71
N LYS A 553 -3.82 24.80 20.51
CA LYS A 553 -5.23 24.47 20.23
C LYS A 553 -5.67 23.06 20.66
N TYR A 554 -4.75 22.12 20.86
CA TYR A 554 -5.05 20.77 21.35
C TYR A 554 -4.99 20.64 22.90
N GLY A 555 -4.72 21.74 23.61
CA GLY A 555 -4.90 21.86 25.06
C GLY A 555 -3.63 21.89 25.90
N TRP A 556 -2.45 21.63 25.32
CA TRP A 556 -1.18 21.72 26.06
C TRP A 556 -0.52 23.10 25.86
N ASP A 557 -0.27 23.81 26.96
CA ASP A 557 0.32 25.15 27.00
C ASP A 557 1.83 25.22 26.71
N GLY A 558 2.46 24.07 26.44
CA GLY A 558 3.89 23.99 26.15
C GLY A 558 4.80 23.92 27.37
N VAL A 559 4.27 24.06 28.60
CA VAL A 559 5.07 24.17 29.83
C VAL A 559 4.59 23.27 30.97
N SER A 560 3.29 23.09 31.14
CA SER A 560 2.68 22.29 32.20
C SER A 560 2.96 20.79 31.99
N PRO A 561 2.80 19.93 33.02
CA PRO A 561 2.85 18.49 32.83
C PRO A 561 1.80 18.06 31.79
N PHE A 562 2.22 17.30 30.77
CA PHE A 562 1.32 16.91 29.68
C PHE A 562 0.15 16.06 30.19
N GLU A 563 0.36 15.24 31.21
CA GLU A 563 -0.68 14.42 31.84
C GLU A 563 -1.74 15.22 32.62
N GLU A 564 -1.51 16.51 32.89
CA GLU A 564 -2.51 17.40 33.51
C GLU A 564 -3.46 18.04 32.48
N VAL A 565 -3.12 17.95 31.18
CA VAL A 565 -4.01 18.39 30.10
C VAL A 565 -5.31 17.61 30.20
N SER A 566 -6.45 18.29 30.23
CA SER A 566 -7.73 17.64 30.47
C SER A 566 -8.89 18.31 29.76
N GLY A 567 -9.94 17.54 29.53
CA GLY A 567 -11.21 18.05 29.04
C GLY A 567 -12.26 16.94 28.97
N VAL A 568 -13.46 17.30 28.49
CA VAL A 568 -14.60 16.38 28.44
C VAL A 568 -14.88 16.00 26.98
N ASP A 569 -15.02 14.71 26.71
CA ASP A 569 -15.43 14.23 25.39
C ASP A 569 -16.93 14.46 25.13
N TYR A 570 -17.41 14.11 23.93
CA TYR A 570 -18.80 14.34 23.58
C TYR A 570 -19.78 13.53 24.44
N GLU A 571 -19.37 12.33 24.86
CA GLU A 571 -20.13 11.44 25.73
C GLU A 571 -20.12 11.87 27.21
N GLY A 572 -19.38 12.92 27.57
CA GLY A 572 -19.31 13.46 28.94
C GLY A 572 -18.21 12.85 29.82
N ASN A 573 -17.29 12.06 29.24
CA ASN A 573 -16.17 11.47 29.96
C ASN A 573 -15.02 12.48 30.08
N VAL A 574 -14.38 12.53 31.25
CA VAL A 574 -13.15 13.30 31.45
C VAL A 574 -11.98 12.51 30.86
N LEU A 575 -11.26 13.13 29.93
CA LEU A 575 -10.04 12.61 29.32
C LEU A 575 -8.84 13.40 29.84
N LEU A 576 -7.69 12.72 29.99
CA LEU A 576 -6.45 13.29 30.50
C LEU A 576 -5.27 13.03 29.56
N GLY A 577 -4.28 13.92 29.58
CA GLY A 577 -3.02 13.79 28.86
C GLY A 577 -3.17 13.38 27.39
N SER A 578 -2.49 12.29 27.02
CA SER A 578 -2.52 11.77 25.65
C SER A 578 -3.92 11.39 25.17
N GLU A 579 -4.84 10.97 26.06
CA GLU A 579 -6.22 10.62 25.66
C GLU A 579 -6.98 11.84 25.19
N TYR A 580 -6.90 12.96 25.92
CA TYR A 580 -7.56 14.20 25.54
C TYR A 580 -6.98 14.76 24.24
N VAL A 581 -5.64 14.85 24.17
CA VAL A 581 -4.95 15.42 22.99
C VAL A 581 -5.24 14.56 21.75
N ALA A 582 -5.16 13.22 21.86
CA ALA A 582 -5.50 12.33 20.76
C ALA A 582 -6.97 12.51 20.32
N GLU A 583 -7.91 12.67 21.24
CA GLU A 583 -9.32 12.88 20.93
C GLU A 583 -9.51 14.19 20.14
N GLN A 584 -8.84 15.27 20.52
CA GLN A 584 -8.92 16.55 19.81
C GLN A 584 -8.33 16.46 18.38
N VAL A 585 -7.16 15.82 18.23
CA VAL A 585 -6.52 15.61 16.92
C VAL A 585 -7.43 14.75 16.03
N TYR A 586 -7.95 13.64 16.55
CA TYR A 586 -8.85 12.76 15.82
C TYR A 586 -10.16 13.44 15.42
N LYS A 587 -10.73 14.28 16.30
CA LYS A 587 -11.91 15.10 16.02
C LYS A 587 -11.65 16.07 14.86
N GLU A 588 -10.54 16.80 14.87
CA GLU A 588 -10.20 17.74 13.79
C GLU A 588 -10.01 17.02 12.44
N MET A 589 -9.36 15.86 12.45
CA MET A 589 -9.18 15.07 11.23
C MET A 589 -10.49 14.55 10.67
N CYS A 590 -11.36 14.01 11.54
CA CYS A 590 -12.53 13.23 11.13
C CYS A 590 -13.84 14.01 11.10
N ALA A 591 -13.84 15.27 11.54
CA ALA A 591 -15.01 16.14 11.46
C ALA A 591 -15.53 16.25 10.01
N PRO A 592 -16.81 16.57 9.79
CA PRO A 592 -17.32 16.90 8.47
C PRO A 592 -16.51 18.01 7.78
N VAL A 593 -16.19 17.85 6.50
CA VAL A 593 -15.46 18.88 5.73
C VAL A 593 -16.26 20.18 5.61
N GLY A 594 -17.60 20.08 5.65
CA GLY A 594 -18.53 21.21 5.67
C GLY A 594 -18.74 21.86 7.05
N GLY A 595 -18.21 21.27 8.13
CA GLY A 595 -18.45 21.69 9.52
C GLY A 595 -19.82 21.26 10.06
N TYR A 596 -20.00 21.20 11.38
CA TYR A 596 -21.21 20.72 12.10
C TYR A 596 -22.47 21.61 11.89
N VAL A 597 -23.71 21.06 12.01
CA VAL A 597 -24.96 21.83 11.79
C VAL A 597 -25.38 22.47 13.10
N GLY A 598 -25.16 23.78 13.24
CA GLY A 598 -25.66 24.59 14.35
C GLY A 598 -24.54 25.25 15.16
N THR A 599 -24.90 26.27 15.94
CA THR A 599 -24.04 26.89 16.97
C THR A 599 -23.94 25.96 18.18
N GLY A 600 -23.32 24.79 18.01
CA GLY A 600 -23.38 23.70 18.98
C GLY A 600 -22.14 23.53 19.84
N ALA A 601 -22.22 23.97 21.10
CA ALA A 601 -21.54 23.41 22.28
C ALA A 601 -20.00 23.22 22.24
N ALA A 602 -19.25 24.27 21.91
CA ALA A 602 -17.89 24.52 22.44
C ALA A 602 -17.42 25.98 22.19
N GLY A 603 -18.33 26.94 22.02
CA GLY A 603 -17.95 28.36 21.85
C GLY A 603 -17.34 28.75 20.49
N PHE A 604 -17.46 27.92 19.45
CA PHE A 604 -16.95 28.24 18.10
C PHE A 604 -18.10 28.49 17.11
N GLU A 605 -18.12 29.63 16.41
CA GLU A 605 -19.00 29.82 15.25
C GLU A 605 -18.50 28.94 14.08
N GLY A 606 -19.35 28.00 13.61
CA GLY A 606 -19.09 27.14 12.44
C GLY A 606 -18.54 25.73 12.70
N GLY A 607 -18.16 25.38 13.94
CA GLY A 607 -17.69 24.04 14.34
C GLY A 607 -16.34 23.60 13.73
N HIS A 608 -15.74 22.51 14.24
CA HIS A 608 -14.53 21.93 13.64
C HIS A 608 -14.83 21.47 12.20
N LYS A 609 -13.93 21.79 11.26
CA LYS A 609 -14.01 21.36 9.85
C LYS A 609 -12.95 20.30 9.58
N GLY A 610 -13.34 19.19 8.96
CA GLY A 610 -12.46 18.04 8.70
C GLY A 610 -11.26 18.38 7.83
N THR A 611 -10.05 18.09 8.30
CA THR A 611 -8.81 18.24 7.50
C THR A 611 -8.53 17.01 6.63
N MET A 612 -8.99 15.84 7.05
CA MET A 612 -8.76 14.58 6.34
C MET A 612 -10.00 14.16 5.55
N TRP A 613 -10.05 14.49 4.26
CA TRP A 613 -11.23 14.22 3.43
C TRP A 613 -11.64 12.74 3.42
N ILE A 614 -10.67 11.81 3.40
CA ILE A 614 -10.95 10.36 3.44
C ILE A 614 -11.54 9.89 4.79
N TYR A 615 -11.25 10.60 5.88
CA TYR A 615 -11.73 10.27 7.24
C TYR A 615 -13.02 11.03 7.60
N SER A 616 -13.35 12.07 6.85
CA SER A 616 -14.51 12.93 7.02
C SER A 616 -15.81 12.34 6.43
N THR A 617 -16.92 13.04 6.64
CA THR A 617 -18.14 13.00 5.79
C THR A 617 -17.92 13.79 4.51
N GLY A 618 -18.72 13.56 3.47
CA GLY A 618 -18.76 14.47 2.31
C GLY A 618 -19.17 15.91 2.67
N ASN A 619 -19.52 16.71 1.66
CA ASN A 619 -19.78 18.16 1.81
C ASN A 619 -21.00 18.51 2.69
N THR A 620 -21.76 17.51 3.17
CA THR A 620 -22.91 17.69 4.07
C THR A 620 -22.77 16.83 5.32
N ASN A 621 -23.34 17.29 6.42
CA ASN A 621 -23.33 16.55 7.70
C ASN A 621 -24.13 15.26 7.70
N ALA A 622 -24.91 14.98 6.66
CA ALA A 622 -25.81 13.84 6.54
C ALA A 622 -25.12 12.46 6.47
N HIS A 623 -23.81 12.41 6.17
CA HIS A 623 -23.10 11.16 5.87
C HIS A 623 -21.96 10.89 6.87
N GLY A 624 -22.27 10.57 8.13
CA GLY A 624 -21.35 10.55 9.27
C GLY A 624 -19.94 9.95 9.08
N GLY A 625 -18.91 10.70 9.54
CA GLY A 625 -17.49 10.46 9.30
C GLY A 625 -16.90 9.67 10.47
N GLY A 626 -15.58 9.63 10.60
CA GLY A 626 -14.93 9.00 11.76
C GLY A 626 -15.33 9.64 13.11
N TYR A 627 -15.76 10.91 13.08
CA TYR A 627 -16.25 11.67 14.24
C TYR A 627 -17.50 12.50 13.90
N ASN A 628 -18.64 12.25 14.56
CA ASN A 628 -19.86 13.06 14.35
C ASN A 628 -20.79 13.11 15.59
N PRO A 629 -20.90 14.26 16.29
CA PRO A 629 -21.79 14.46 17.44
C PRO A 629 -23.26 14.68 17.06
N ASP A 630 -23.52 15.38 15.95
CA ASP A 630 -24.86 15.86 15.54
C ASP A 630 -25.79 14.75 15.03
N GLN A 631 -25.21 13.61 14.68
CA GLN A 631 -25.94 12.53 14.02
C GLN A 631 -25.54 11.14 14.51
N THR A 632 -25.62 10.92 15.82
CA THR A 632 -25.49 9.57 16.42
C THR A 632 -26.51 8.57 15.86
N GLY A 633 -27.57 9.04 15.18
CA GLY A 633 -28.62 8.24 14.54
C GLY A 633 -28.52 7.97 13.02
N ASN A 634 -27.53 8.47 12.27
CA ASN A 634 -27.61 8.45 10.78
C ASN A 634 -26.96 7.30 10.01
N VAL A 635 -27.57 7.08 8.84
CA VAL A 635 -27.23 6.22 7.71
C VAL A 635 -25.79 6.46 7.25
N THR A 636 -24.91 5.51 7.54
CA THR A 636 -23.68 5.39 6.74
C THR A 636 -23.93 4.29 5.72
N PRO A 637 -24.12 4.61 4.43
CA PRO A 637 -24.08 3.57 3.42
C PRO A 637 -22.75 2.81 3.55
N PRO A 638 -22.77 1.48 3.48
CA PRO A 638 -23.67 0.72 2.61
C PRO A 638 -24.83 -0.01 3.30
N MET A 639 -25.29 0.39 4.49
CA MET A 639 -26.33 -0.39 5.18
C MET A 639 -27.68 0.32 5.22
N THR A 640 -28.66 -0.34 4.60
CA THR A 640 -30.09 -0.06 4.74
C THR A 640 -30.72 -1.21 5.55
N PRO A 641 -31.44 -0.95 6.65
CA PRO A 641 -31.80 0.37 7.20
C PRO A 641 -30.65 1.06 7.98
N ALA A 642 -30.84 2.36 8.24
CA ALA A 642 -29.92 3.22 8.98
C ALA A 642 -29.41 2.60 10.29
N VAL A 643 -28.10 2.65 10.52
CA VAL A 643 -27.47 2.16 11.75
C VAL A 643 -27.13 3.34 12.68
N SER A 644 -27.82 3.45 13.81
CA SER A 644 -27.46 4.35 14.93
C SER A 644 -26.13 3.96 15.58
N TRP A 645 -25.16 4.87 15.60
CA TRP A 645 -23.82 4.64 16.13
C TRP A 645 -23.74 4.76 17.66
N GLY A 646 -24.58 5.61 18.26
CA GLY A 646 -24.62 5.80 19.72
C GLY A 646 -23.37 6.44 20.34
N MET A 647 -22.43 6.92 19.52
CA MET A 647 -21.22 7.64 19.94
C MET A 647 -20.71 8.54 18.82
N ALA A 648 -20.04 9.64 19.18
CA ALA A 648 -19.44 10.59 18.27
C ALA A 648 -18.13 10.06 17.68
N ASN A 649 -17.21 9.59 18.52
CA ASN A 649 -15.96 8.97 18.07
C ASN A 649 -16.21 7.51 17.67
N LYS A 650 -16.41 7.25 16.37
CA LYS A 650 -16.76 5.91 15.88
C LYS A 650 -15.58 4.93 15.92
N ALA A 651 -14.35 5.40 16.02
CA ALA A 651 -13.21 4.51 16.24
C ALA A 651 -13.27 3.81 17.61
N LYS A 652 -13.93 4.41 18.60
CA LYS A 652 -14.19 3.80 19.92
C LYS A 652 -15.27 2.71 19.89
N SER A 653 -16.04 2.59 18.80
CA SER A 653 -17.15 1.64 18.76
C SER A 653 -16.68 0.19 18.79
N ARG A 654 -17.32 -0.60 19.66
CA ARG A 654 -17.09 -2.04 19.87
C ARG A 654 -18.33 -2.89 19.57
N ASN A 655 -19.32 -2.32 18.88
CA ASN A 655 -20.55 -3.03 18.53
C ASN A 655 -20.30 -4.06 17.42
N GLY A 656 -20.34 -5.34 17.78
CA GLY A 656 -20.11 -6.47 16.89
C GLY A 656 -21.35 -7.00 16.15
N THR A 657 -22.44 -6.23 16.04
CA THR A 657 -23.61 -6.66 15.28
C THR A 657 -23.29 -6.70 13.78
N ASP A 658 -23.54 -7.85 13.16
CA ASP A 658 -23.39 -8.07 11.71
C ASP A 658 -24.76 -8.10 11.03
N ALA A 659 -25.30 -6.92 10.74
CA ALA A 659 -26.58 -6.80 10.04
C ALA A 659 -26.44 -7.35 8.61
N GLY A 660 -27.06 -8.50 8.34
CA GLY A 660 -27.03 -9.17 7.02
C GLY A 660 -26.12 -10.39 6.93
N ASP A 661 -25.44 -10.78 8.01
CA ASP A 661 -24.62 -12.01 8.07
C ASP A 661 -23.54 -12.11 6.96
N ALA A 662 -23.09 -10.93 6.50
CA ALA A 662 -22.11 -10.74 5.43
C ALA A 662 -20.69 -10.56 5.96
N PHE A 663 -20.49 -10.66 7.27
CA PHE A 663 -19.23 -10.47 7.99
C PHE A 663 -18.63 -9.07 7.79
N GLN A 664 -19.45 -8.02 7.81
CA GLN A 664 -18.98 -6.65 7.60
C GLN A 664 -18.81 -5.85 8.90
N TYR A 665 -19.53 -6.22 9.97
CA TYR A 665 -19.45 -5.58 11.29
C TYR A 665 -19.38 -4.04 11.21
N PRO A 666 -20.37 -3.39 10.57
CA PRO A 666 -20.35 -1.98 10.22
C PRO A 666 -20.10 -1.06 11.42
N ARG A 667 -20.45 -1.48 12.64
CA ARG A 667 -20.32 -0.68 13.86
C ARG A 667 -19.10 -1.06 14.71
N TYR A 668 -18.18 -1.88 14.21
CA TYR A 668 -16.94 -2.18 14.94
C TYR A 668 -15.80 -1.34 14.36
N GLY A 669 -15.35 -0.33 15.11
CA GLY A 669 -14.52 0.77 14.59
C GLY A 669 -15.18 1.49 13.40
N TRP A 670 -14.40 2.25 12.63
CA TRP A 670 -14.86 2.94 11.42
C TRP A 670 -13.87 2.78 10.27
N ALA A 671 -14.34 2.51 9.05
CA ALA A 671 -13.47 2.39 7.88
C ALA A 671 -13.53 3.64 6.99
N TRP A 672 -12.40 4.10 6.45
CA TRP A 672 -12.38 5.32 5.63
C TRP A 672 -13.03 5.17 4.24
N LEU A 673 -13.46 6.31 3.67
CA LEU A 673 -14.55 6.44 2.68
C LEU A 673 -15.90 5.95 3.21
N LEU A 674 -16.48 6.69 4.15
CA LEU A 674 -17.87 6.49 4.59
C LEU A 674 -18.13 5.06 5.09
N ASN A 675 -17.26 4.51 5.94
CA ASN A 675 -17.40 3.19 6.56
C ASN A 675 -17.50 2.00 5.58
N ARG A 676 -17.05 2.15 4.34
CA ARG A 676 -17.08 1.08 3.34
C ARG A 676 -16.09 -0.03 3.67
N ARG A 677 -16.62 -1.21 3.99
CA ARG A 677 -15.83 -2.38 4.42
C ARG A 677 -15.24 -3.18 3.26
N ILE A 678 -15.90 -3.17 2.10
CA ILE A 678 -15.41 -3.70 0.83
C ILE A 678 -15.43 -2.57 -0.19
N PHE A 679 -14.30 -2.34 -0.86
CA PHE A 679 -14.22 -1.41 -1.98
C PHE A 679 -14.70 -2.05 -3.28
N TYR A 680 -15.29 -1.22 -4.14
CA TYR A 680 -15.74 -1.59 -5.48
C TYR A 680 -16.89 -2.60 -5.49
N ASN A 681 -17.62 -2.70 -4.38
CA ASN A 681 -18.73 -3.62 -4.20
C ASN A 681 -19.88 -3.36 -5.20
N ASN A 682 -20.15 -2.12 -5.64
CA ASN A 682 -21.09 -1.80 -6.74
C ASN A 682 -22.49 -2.46 -6.63
N GLY A 683 -22.96 -2.72 -5.41
CA GLY A 683 -24.21 -3.45 -5.17
C GLY A 683 -24.09 -4.98 -5.10
N GLU A 684 -22.87 -5.54 -4.96
CA GLU A 684 -22.63 -6.97 -4.69
C GLU A 684 -23.22 -7.43 -3.35
N LEU A 685 -23.49 -6.52 -2.41
CA LEU A 685 -24.12 -6.83 -1.13
C LEU A 685 -25.54 -6.29 -1.06
N SER A 686 -26.43 -7.00 -0.37
CA SER A 686 -27.77 -6.50 -0.08
C SER A 686 -27.67 -5.21 0.77
N GLY A 687 -28.41 -4.17 0.37
CA GLY A 687 -28.38 -2.85 1.03
C GLY A 687 -27.27 -1.89 0.58
N ASP A 688 -26.30 -2.37 -0.22
CA ASP A 688 -25.27 -1.50 -0.82
C ASP A 688 -25.88 -0.44 -1.74
N VAL A 689 -25.35 0.77 -1.66
CA VAL A 689 -25.67 1.82 -2.63
C VAL A 689 -24.75 1.68 -3.83
N ALA A 690 -25.24 2.03 -5.02
CA ALA A 690 -24.38 2.16 -6.19
C ALA A 690 -23.18 3.05 -5.85
N ASP A 691 -21.97 2.53 -6.04
CA ASP A 691 -20.77 3.27 -5.72
C ASP A 691 -20.73 4.54 -6.60
N VAL A 692 -20.49 5.72 -6.02
CA VAL A 692 -20.17 6.96 -6.75
C VAL A 692 -18.66 7.16 -6.88
N PHE A 693 -17.84 6.47 -6.07
CA PHE A 693 -16.39 6.39 -6.17
C PHE A 693 -15.98 5.28 -7.15
N VAL A 694 -16.83 5.08 -8.18
CA VAL A 694 -16.65 4.09 -9.22
C VAL A 694 -15.27 4.26 -9.80
N ALA A 695 -14.48 3.23 -9.59
CA ALA A 695 -13.29 3.08 -10.36
C ALA A 695 -13.65 2.83 -11.83
N PRO A 696 -13.11 3.62 -12.77
CA PRO A 696 -13.07 3.29 -14.19
C PRO A 696 -12.78 1.81 -14.43
N GLY A 697 -13.51 1.18 -15.36
CA GLY A 697 -13.36 -0.22 -15.74
C GLY A 697 -11.89 -0.65 -15.79
N TRP A 698 -11.55 -1.66 -14.99
CA TRP A 698 -10.19 -1.84 -14.51
C TRP A 698 -9.21 -2.47 -15.50
N MET A 699 -9.67 -3.08 -16.60
CA MET A 699 -8.79 -3.37 -17.74
C MET A 699 -8.42 -2.09 -18.50
N ALA A 700 -9.28 -1.07 -18.43
CA ALA A 700 -9.08 0.22 -19.08
C ALA A 700 -8.05 1.14 -18.39
N ARG A 701 -7.38 0.68 -17.33
CA ARG A 701 -6.29 1.44 -16.72
C ARG A 701 -4.96 1.18 -17.41
N LEU A 702 -4.89 0.11 -18.19
CA LEU A 702 -3.65 -0.34 -18.80
C LEU A 702 -3.25 0.60 -19.96
N TRP A 703 -4.15 1.42 -20.52
CA TRP A 703 -3.93 2.12 -21.80
C TRP A 703 -3.98 3.67 -21.82
N ILE A 704 -3.83 4.41 -20.72
CA ILE A 704 -3.87 5.89 -20.78
C ILE A 704 -2.44 6.45 -21.01
N THR A 705 -2.26 7.59 -21.71
CA THR A 705 -0.99 8.32 -21.86
C THR A 705 -1.09 9.75 -21.32
N GLY A 706 0.00 10.26 -20.74
CA GLY A 706 0.14 11.63 -20.23
C GLY A 706 0.20 12.72 -21.32
N GLY A 707 -0.85 12.84 -22.12
CA GLY A 707 -1.01 13.90 -23.11
C GLY A 707 -1.45 15.24 -22.49
N THR A 708 -0.87 16.31 -23.01
CA THR A 708 -1.08 17.71 -22.60
C THR A 708 -2.55 18.14 -22.58
N ASN A 709 -3.04 18.49 -21.39
CA ASN A 709 -3.89 19.62 -20.99
C ASN A 709 -5.00 20.21 -21.92
N THR A 710 -5.49 19.51 -22.94
CA THR A 710 -6.62 19.98 -23.77
C THR A 710 -7.73 18.93 -23.79
N LEU A 711 -8.29 18.65 -22.61
CA LEU A 711 -9.41 17.74 -22.44
C LEU A 711 -10.46 18.45 -21.58
N ALA A 712 -11.48 19.03 -22.19
CA ALA A 712 -12.74 19.32 -21.50
C ALA A 712 -13.61 18.05 -21.51
N ASP A 713 -14.36 17.81 -20.43
CA ASP A 713 -15.48 16.87 -20.29
C ASP A 713 -15.34 15.36 -20.52
N TRP A 714 -14.76 14.64 -19.54
CA TRP A 714 -14.91 13.19 -19.33
C TRP A 714 -14.82 12.89 -17.87
N SER A 715 -15.98 12.86 -17.20
CA SER A 715 -16.16 12.42 -15.81
C SER A 715 -14.97 12.73 -14.89
N TRP A 716 -15.03 13.89 -14.26
CA TRP A 716 -14.17 14.37 -13.16
C TRP A 716 -13.82 13.29 -12.10
N LEU A 717 -14.69 12.30 -11.87
CA LEU A 717 -14.40 11.09 -11.08
C LEU A 717 -13.31 10.23 -11.73
N TYR A 718 -13.44 9.98 -13.03
CA TYR A 718 -12.67 9.06 -13.84
C TYR A 718 -11.23 9.55 -14.08
N ARG A 719 -11.04 10.83 -14.43
CA ARG A 719 -9.71 11.38 -14.82
C ARG A 719 -8.64 11.31 -13.74
N LYS A 720 -9.00 11.49 -12.47
CA LYS A 720 -8.05 11.47 -11.35
C LYS A 720 -7.84 10.08 -10.76
N TYR A 721 -8.88 9.23 -10.74
CA TYR A 721 -8.70 7.80 -10.44
C TYR A 721 -7.74 7.12 -11.44
N SER A 722 -7.68 7.63 -12.67
CA SER A 722 -6.75 7.22 -13.73
C SER A 722 -5.32 7.77 -13.61
N GLN A 723 -5.05 8.73 -12.73
CA GLN A 723 -3.68 9.27 -12.50
C GLN A 723 -3.03 8.70 -11.24
N LEU A 724 -3.79 8.04 -10.35
CA LEU A 724 -3.33 7.61 -9.02
C LEU A 724 -2.35 6.42 -8.99
N SER A 725 -1.96 5.87 -10.15
CA SER A 725 -0.83 4.92 -10.24
C SER A 725 -0.27 4.73 -11.65
N ASP A 726 -0.79 5.46 -12.63
CA ASP A 726 -0.40 5.32 -14.03
C ASP A 726 0.35 6.59 -14.41
N VAL A 727 1.65 6.58 -14.13
CA VAL A 727 2.58 7.18 -15.08
C VAL A 727 2.92 6.04 -16.04
N PRO A 728 2.25 5.94 -17.20
CA PRO A 728 2.90 5.36 -18.36
C PRO A 728 4.09 6.27 -18.62
N ASP A 729 5.28 5.68 -18.64
CA ASP A 729 6.45 6.35 -19.18
C ASP A 729 6.05 6.99 -20.51
N ALA A 730 5.96 8.32 -20.53
CA ALA A 730 5.87 9.09 -21.75
C ALA A 730 7.27 9.08 -22.37
N GLY A 731 7.62 7.95 -22.97
CA GLY A 731 8.84 7.74 -23.72
C GLY A 731 8.50 7.34 -25.14
N VAL A 732 8.24 8.34 -25.99
CA VAL A 732 8.21 8.14 -27.44
C VAL A 732 9.65 7.92 -27.89
N GLY A 733 10.11 6.67 -27.97
CA GLY A 733 11.45 6.39 -28.47
C GLY A 733 12.11 5.15 -27.89
N THR A 734 12.81 4.42 -28.77
CA THR A 734 13.47 3.13 -28.56
C THR A 734 14.45 3.10 -27.37
N ASN A 735 14.42 1.96 -26.66
CA ASN A 735 15.39 1.43 -25.69
C ASN A 735 15.30 1.95 -24.24
N HIS A 736 14.33 1.43 -23.45
CA HIS A 736 14.55 0.82 -22.13
C HIS A 736 13.24 0.26 -21.53
N VAL A 737 13.38 -0.63 -20.55
CA VAL A 737 12.41 -1.65 -20.14
C VAL A 737 11.46 -1.16 -19.06
N TYR A 738 10.48 -0.37 -19.46
CA TYR A 738 9.16 -0.51 -18.88
C TYR A 738 8.27 -1.09 -19.97
N PRO A 739 7.86 -2.38 -19.86
CA PRO A 739 6.98 -2.94 -20.86
C PRO A 739 5.65 -2.21 -20.74
N GLY A 740 5.23 -1.60 -21.84
CA GLY A 740 4.08 -0.72 -21.85
C GLY A 740 2.84 -1.41 -21.29
N ARG A 741 1.99 -0.63 -20.59
CA ARG A 741 0.55 -0.85 -20.45
C ARG A 741 0.12 -2.11 -19.69
N PHE A 742 0.47 -3.30 -20.14
CA PHE A 742 0.34 -4.55 -19.41
C PHE A 742 1.63 -4.92 -18.66
N PRO A 743 1.51 -5.60 -17.50
CA PRO A 743 2.68 -6.12 -16.78
C PRO A 743 3.50 -7.04 -17.68
N ALA A 744 4.80 -6.82 -17.76
CA ALA A 744 5.68 -7.77 -18.43
C ALA A 744 6.94 -8.06 -17.62
N PHE A 745 7.44 -9.27 -17.85
CA PHE A 745 8.50 -9.85 -17.04
C PHE A 745 9.84 -9.23 -17.36
N THR A 746 10.56 -8.87 -16.30
CA THR A 746 11.97 -8.50 -16.33
C THR A 746 12.69 -9.29 -15.25
N GLU A 747 13.96 -9.61 -15.47
CA GLU A 747 14.77 -10.20 -14.42
C GLU A 747 15.05 -9.19 -13.30
N PRO A 748 15.17 -9.66 -12.03
CA PRO A 748 15.82 -8.90 -10.95
C PRO A 748 17.13 -8.28 -11.39
N TYR A 749 17.55 -7.21 -10.73
CA TYR A 749 18.76 -6.48 -11.11
C TYR A 749 20.01 -7.37 -11.09
N GLU A 750 20.15 -8.19 -10.04
CA GLU A 750 21.08 -9.31 -10.01
C GLU A 750 20.32 -10.60 -10.25
N THR A 751 20.66 -11.31 -11.32
CA THR A 751 19.94 -12.52 -11.74
C THR A 751 20.91 -13.66 -12.02
N PRO A 752 20.58 -14.91 -11.64
CA PRO A 752 21.38 -16.09 -11.95
C PRO A 752 21.31 -16.45 -13.45
N TYR A 753 20.48 -15.75 -14.22
CA TYR A 753 20.37 -15.90 -15.67
C TYR A 753 21.17 -14.81 -16.40
N ASP A 754 22.32 -15.18 -16.95
CA ASP A 754 23.20 -14.26 -17.68
C ASP A 754 22.73 -13.97 -19.13
N GLY A 755 21.70 -14.66 -19.63
CA GLY A 755 21.19 -14.50 -21.00
C GLY A 755 21.76 -15.46 -22.01
N THR A 756 22.60 -16.38 -21.56
CA THR A 756 23.16 -17.46 -22.36
C THR A 756 22.41 -18.76 -22.04
N GLY A 757 22.33 -19.68 -23.02
CA GLY A 757 21.67 -20.99 -22.87
C GLY A 757 20.38 -21.15 -23.67
N THR A 758 19.61 -22.21 -23.35
CA THR A 758 18.39 -22.62 -24.07
C THR A 758 17.09 -21.98 -23.56
N LYS A 759 17.17 -21.18 -22.49
CA LYS A 759 15.98 -20.61 -21.83
C LYS A 759 15.24 -19.62 -22.72
N PRO A 760 13.90 -19.67 -22.78
CA PRO A 760 13.06 -18.69 -23.44
C PRO A 760 13.45 -17.28 -22.99
N ASN A 761 14.04 -16.55 -23.93
CA ASN A 761 14.58 -15.24 -23.66
C ASN A 761 13.46 -14.20 -23.73
N LEU A 762 12.47 -14.28 -22.83
CA LEU A 762 11.47 -13.21 -22.68
C LEU A 762 12.14 -11.88 -22.26
N VAL A 763 13.34 -11.99 -21.69
CA VAL A 763 14.28 -10.89 -21.43
C VAL A 763 14.83 -10.26 -22.70
N ALA A 764 14.89 -10.95 -23.84
CA ALA A 764 15.20 -10.32 -25.13
C ALA A 764 14.00 -9.55 -25.69
N ALA A 765 12.77 -9.99 -25.38
CA ALA A 765 11.56 -9.33 -25.85
C ALA A 765 11.23 -8.06 -25.04
N TRP A 766 11.34 -8.13 -23.71
CA TRP A 766 11.04 -7.00 -22.84
C TRP A 766 12.29 -6.21 -22.44
N GLY A 767 13.45 -6.85 -22.41
CA GLY A 767 14.76 -6.28 -22.05
C GLY A 767 15.19 -6.61 -20.61
N ARG A 768 16.30 -5.99 -20.15
CA ARG A 768 16.84 -6.10 -18.78
C ARG A 768 16.81 -4.80 -18.02
N ASN A 769 16.69 -4.92 -16.70
CA ASN A 769 17.08 -3.87 -15.77
C ASN A 769 18.60 -3.64 -15.90
N THR A 770 19.01 -2.46 -16.36
CA THR A 770 20.42 -2.07 -16.49
C THR A 770 20.68 -0.70 -15.87
N LYS A 771 21.95 -0.28 -15.79
CA LYS A 771 22.39 1.05 -15.30
C LYS A 771 22.12 2.19 -16.30
N GLY A 772 21.19 2.02 -17.25
CA GLY A 772 20.95 3.00 -18.32
C GLY A 772 19.66 3.78 -18.10
N SER A 773 19.70 5.07 -18.45
CA SER A 773 18.64 6.05 -18.22
C SER A 773 17.26 5.59 -18.70
N VAL A 774 16.26 5.66 -17.81
CA VAL A 774 14.85 5.77 -18.20
C VAL A 774 14.56 7.22 -18.59
N SER A 775 14.25 7.47 -19.86
CA SER A 775 13.90 8.81 -20.35
C SER A 775 12.45 9.11 -20.05
N GLY A 776 12.15 10.22 -19.34
CA GLY A 776 10.78 10.73 -19.18
C GLY A 776 10.23 10.76 -17.75
N VAL A 777 10.92 10.19 -16.77
CA VAL A 777 10.50 10.26 -15.35
C VAL A 777 11.01 11.55 -14.71
N VAL A 778 10.09 12.47 -14.38
CA VAL A 778 10.41 13.71 -13.66
C VAL A 778 10.88 13.35 -12.24
N GLY A 779 12.12 13.71 -11.90
CA GLY A 779 12.64 13.64 -10.53
C GLY A 779 13.58 12.47 -10.19
N THR A 780 13.78 11.50 -11.08
CA THR A 780 14.80 10.44 -10.90
C THR A 780 15.77 10.40 -12.07
N THR A 781 17.06 10.51 -11.77
CA THR A 781 18.13 10.42 -12.76
C THR A 781 18.34 8.95 -13.13
N GLY A 782 17.40 8.38 -13.89
CA GLY A 782 17.59 7.32 -14.88
C GLY A 782 18.02 5.90 -14.45
N ASN A 783 18.56 5.67 -13.27
CA ASN A 783 19.09 4.36 -12.87
C ASN A 783 18.23 3.73 -11.78
N LEU A 784 17.96 2.43 -11.88
CA LEU A 784 17.28 1.65 -10.82
C LEU A 784 18.18 1.34 -9.62
N ILE A 785 19.39 1.89 -9.61
CA ILE A 785 20.44 1.68 -8.60
C ILE A 785 21.46 2.82 -8.70
N PHE A 786 22.18 3.13 -7.62
CA PHE A 786 23.29 4.09 -7.68
C PHE A 786 24.47 3.55 -8.49
N SER A 787 25.23 4.46 -9.10
CA SER A 787 26.35 4.12 -9.99
C SER A 787 27.48 3.40 -9.24
N ASP A 788 27.70 3.79 -7.98
CA ASP A 788 28.72 3.26 -7.06
C ASP A 788 28.29 1.98 -6.34
N SER A 789 27.03 1.56 -6.45
CA SER A 789 26.59 0.28 -5.88
C SER A 789 27.22 -0.91 -6.60
N ALA A 790 27.82 -1.80 -5.81
CA ALA A 790 28.41 -3.03 -6.29
C ALA A 790 27.33 -4.01 -6.80
N ARG A 791 27.59 -4.61 -7.97
CA ARG A 791 26.71 -5.59 -8.61
C ARG A 791 27.41 -6.94 -8.72
N GLY A 792 26.78 -7.98 -8.22
CA GLY A 792 27.18 -9.37 -8.37
C GLY A 792 26.77 -9.94 -9.73
N THR A 793 27.58 -10.88 -10.23
CA THR A 793 27.28 -11.66 -11.43
C THR A 793 26.99 -13.11 -11.07
N ALA A 794 26.30 -13.85 -11.94
CA ALA A 794 26.01 -15.27 -11.72
C ALA A 794 27.29 -16.14 -11.65
N ALA A 795 28.38 -15.71 -12.27
CA ALA A 795 29.66 -16.42 -12.23
C ALA A 795 30.29 -16.39 -10.82
N ASP A 796 30.20 -15.24 -10.15
CA ASP A 796 30.78 -15.04 -8.82
C ASP A 796 29.80 -15.44 -7.70
N TYR A 797 28.51 -15.23 -7.94
CA TYR A 797 27.44 -15.37 -6.96
C TYR A 797 26.25 -16.13 -7.59
N PRO A 798 26.29 -17.48 -7.67
CA PRO A 798 25.33 -18.25 -8.48
C PRO A 798 23.95 -18.44 -7.83
N LEU A 799 23.79 -18.14 -6.53
CA LEU A 799 22.56 -18.39 -5.78
C LEU A 799 21.74 -17.11 -5.60
N VAL A 800 20.41 -17.22 -5.59
CA VAL A 800 19.50 -16.10 -5.31
C VAL A 800 19.28 -15.98 -3.81
N LEU A 801 19.73 -14.88 -3.22
CA LEU A 801 19.42 -14.47 -1.85
C LEU A 801 18.05 -13.77 -1.80
N THR A 802 17.20 -14.22 -0.89
CA THR A 802 15.92 -13.59 -0.58
C THR A 802 15.78 -13.32 0.92
N SER A 803 15.39 -12.10 1.28
CA SER A 803 15.10 -11.77 2.68
C SER A 803 13.66 -12.13 3.05
N ILE A 804 13.47 -12.72 4.23
CA ILE A 804 12.19 -13.25 4.72
C ILE A 804 11.92 -12.81 6.16
N ARG A 805 10.83 -13.28 6.75
CA ARG A 805 10.50 -13.09 8.16
C ARG A 805 10.32 -14.44 8.83
N CYS A 806 10.30 -14.43 10.16
CA CYS A 806 9.80 -15.51 11.01
C CYS A 806 8.69 -14.97 11.92
N VAL A 807 7.92 -15.86 12.55
CA VAL A 807 6.76 -15.44 13.36
C VAL A 807 7.18 -14.83 14.71
N GLU A 808 8.36 -15.22 15.20
CA GLU A 808 8.86 -14.91 16.54
C GLU A 808 9.46 -13.50 16.63
N HIS A 809 9.76 -12.85 15.51
CA HIS A 809 10.40 -11.53 15.48
C HIS A 809 9.69 -10.53 14.57
N PHE A 810 9.81 -9.25 14.91
CA PHE A 810 9.12 -8.16 14.22
C PHE A 810 10.10 -7.13 13.64
N GLN A 811 10.02 -6.90 12.32
CA GLN A 811 10.86 -5.94 11.56
C GLN A 811 12.36 -6.16 11.80
N GLY A 812 13.17 -5.10 11.96
CA GLY A 812 14.59 -5.19 12.33
C GLY A 812 14.83 -5.67 13.77
N GLY A 813 13.77 -6.14 14.46
CA GLY A 813 13.82 -6.75 15.78
C GLY A 813 14.06 -5.86 17.00
N PRO A 814 14.10 -4.51 16.99
CA PRO A 814 14.44 -3.75 18.20
C PRO A 814 13.45 -4.01 19.35
N ILE A 815 12.17 -4.29 19.04
CA ILE A 815 11.18 -4.64 20.06
C ILE A 815 11.34 -6.12 20.48
N THR A 816 11.33 -7.05 19.53
CA THR A 816 11.26 -8.49 19.84
C THR A 816 12.60 -9.09 20.28
N ARG A 817 13.74 -8.50 19.89
CA ARG A 817 15.07 -8.91 20.40
C ARG A 817 15.35 -8.36 21.79
N ASN A 818 14.50 -7.48 22.31
CA ASN A 818 14.50 -7.05 23.70
C ASN A 818 13.40 -7.73 24.54
N ASN A 819 12.64 -8.68 23.97
CA ASN A 819 11.73 -9.55 24.70
C ASN A 819 12.37 -10.93 24.94
N PRO A 820 12.65 -11.33 26.20
CA PRO A 820 13.28 -12.60 26.53
C PRO A 820 12.58 -13.84 25.94
N TRP A 821 11.24 -13.86 25.87
CA TRP A 821 10.52 -15.02 25.33
C TRP A 821 10.69 -15.18 23.82
N ASN A 822 10.75 -14.06 23.09
CA ASN A 822 11.00 -14.11 21.66
C ASN A 822 12.44 -14.58 21.38
N VAL A 823 13.40 -14.12 22.19
CA VAL A 823 14.81 -14.52 22.09
C VAL A 823 15.02 -15.97 22.52
N GLU A 824 14.27 -16.49 23.49
CA GLU A 824 14.30 -17.91 23.86
C GLU A 824 13.88 -18.81 22.68
N LEU A 825 12.85 -18.40 21.92
CA LEU A 825 12.34 -19.17 20.78
C LEU A 825 13.25 -19.12 19.56
N GLU A 826 13.76 -17.94 19.22
CA GLU A 826 14.65 -17.71 18.07
C GLU A 826 15.85 -16.84 18.49
N PRO A 827 16.88 -17.40 19.16
CA PRO A 827 17.98 -16.62 19.73
C PRO A 827 18.98 -16.11 18.68
N ASP A 828 19.29 -16.97 17.71
CA ASP A 828 20.38 -16.79 16.76
C ASP A 828 19.86 -16.59 15.32
N PRO A 829 20.56 -15.79 14.49
CA PRO A 829 20.24 -15.67 13.07
C PRO A 829 20.43 -17.02 12.35
N TRP A 830 19.53 -17.34 11.42
CA TRP A 830 19.53 -18.60 10.68
C TRP A 830 19.28 -18.44 9.18
N VAL A 831 19.71 -19.42 8.39
CA VAL A 831 19.54 -19.44 6.92
C VAL A 831 18.87 -20.73 6.48
N GLU A 832 17.86 -20.65 5.61
CA GLU A 832 17.30 -21.83 4.95
C GLU A 832 18.02 -22.12 3.63
N LEU A 833 18.49 -23.37 3.49
CA LEU A 833 19.23 -23.85 2.33
C LEU A 833 18.60 -25.12 1.76
N ASN A 834 18.68 -25.27 0.43
CA ASN A 834 18.37 -26.54 -0.22
C ASN A 834 19.48 -27.55 0.06
N SER A 835 19.14 -28.84 0.21
CA SER A 835 20.12 -29.88 0.52
C SER A 835 21.17 -30.07 -0.57
N VAL A 836 20.83 -29.82 -1.84
CA VAL A 836 21.77 -29.94 -2.97
C VAL A 836 22.81 -28.83 -2.90
N ASP A 837 22.37 -27.58 -2.72
CA ASP A 837 23.27 -26.42 -2.63
C ASP A 837 24.14 -26.49 -1.36
N ALA A 838 23.56 -26.90 -0.24
CA ALA A 838 24.30 -27.09 1.02
C ALA A 838 25.37 -28.19 0.89
N LEU A 839 25.04 -29.32 0.26
CA LEU A 839 26.00 -30.41 0.03
C LEU A 839 27.16 -29.95 -0.87
N ALA A 840 26.86 -29.20 -1.94
CA ALA A 840 27.88 -28.66 -2.83
C ALA A 840 28.87 -27.72 -2.11
N ALA A 841 28.40 -27.02 -1.06
CA ALA A 841 29.22 -26.14 -0.22
C ALA A 841 29.79 -26.83 1.04
N GLY A 842 29.57 -28.13 1.24
CA GLY A 842 30.03 -28.87 2.42
C GLY A 842 29.33 -28.47 3.73
N ILE A 843 28.14 -27.90 3.66
CA ILE A 843 27.34 -27.39 4.79
C ILE A 843 26.33 -28.45 5.24
N LYS A 844 26.26 -28.70 6.55
CA LYS A 844 25.25 -29.54 7.20
C LYS A 844 24.26 -28.68 7.97
N ASP A 845 23.12 -29.28 8.32
CA ASP A 845 22.18 -28.64 9.25
C ASP A 845 22.87 -28.29 10.57
N GLY A 846 22.63 -27.08 11.07
CA GLY A 846 23.25 -26.55 12.29
C GLY A 846 24.65 -25.95 12.14
N ASP A 847 25.34 -26.13 11.00
CA ASP A 847 26.61 -25.46 10.72
C ASP A 847 26.40 -23.94 10.61
N TRP A 848 27.43 -23.16 10.93
CA TRP A 848 27.45 -21.72 10.67
C TRP A 848 27.88 -21.45 9.23
N VAL A 849 27.20 -20.50 8.59
CA VAL A 849 27.35 -20.19 7.17
C VAL A 849 27.69 -18.72 6.98
N ASN A 850 28.74 -18.47 6.21
CA ASN A 850 29.05 -17.16 5.69
C ASN A 850 28.31 -16.97 4.37
N ILE A 851 27.48 -15.93 4.29
CA ILE A 851 26.84 -15.52 3.05
C ILE A 851 27.63 -14.34 2.50
N VAL A 852 28.03 -14.43 1.24
CA VAL A 852 28.84 -13.43 0.56
C VAL A 852 28.08 -12.90 -0.63
N THR A 853 28.05 -11.58 -0.78
CA THR A 853 27.49 -10.88 -1.94
C THR A 853 28.49 -9.87 -2.48
N ALA A 854 28.13 -9.12 -3.52
CA ALA A 854 28.98 -8.04 -4.02
C ALA A 854 29.11 -6.86 -3.03
N ARG A 855 28.20 -6.75 -2.05
CA ARG A 855 28.19 -5.68 -1.04
C ARG A 855 29.08 -6.00 0.15
N GLY A 856 29.24 -7.27 0.49
CA GLY A 856 29.97 -7.68 1.68
C GLY A 856 29.70 -9.13 2.08
N ASN A 857 29.93 -9.46 3.34
CA ASN A 857 29.67 -10.80 3.88
C ASN A 857 29.19 -10.74 5.34
N SER A 858 28.61 -11.85 5.80
CA SER A 858 27.97 -11.91 7.12
C SER A 858 28.90 -12.06 8.31
N THR A 859 30.21 -12.27 8.11
CA THR A 859 31.16 -12.61 9.19
C THR A 859 32.19 -11.52 9.50
N THR A 860 32.55 -10.69 8.52
CA THR A 860 33.52 -9.59 8.71
C THR A 860 32.93 -8.43 9.48
N ASP A 861 33.73 -7.71 10.28
CA ASP A 861 33.30 -6.49 10.97
C ASP A 861 32.98 -5.34 10.00
N MET A 862 31.81 -5.38 9.36
CA MET A 862 31.36 -4.31 8.48
C MET A 862 30.95 -3.10 9.31
N ASP A 863 31.56 -1.95 9.02
CA ASP A 863 31.26 -0.65 9.62
C ASP A 863 31.59 -0.55 11.13
N ASP A 864 32.71 -1.16 11.56
CA ASP A 864 33.31 -1.06 12.90
C ASP A 864 32.35 -1.39 14.07
N ARG A 865 31.61 -2.51 13.98
CA ARG A 865 30.68 -2.96 15.03
C ARG A 865 31.39 -3.24 16.36
N THR A 866 32.69 -3.53 16.32
CA THR A 866 33.51 -3.73 17.54
C THR A 866 33.71 -2.48 18.40
N ILE A 867 33.67 -1.27 17.82
CA ILE A 867 33.93 -0.01 18.54
C ILE A 867 32.79 0.36 19.50
N MET A 868 31.66 -0.32 19.35
CA MET A 868 30.41 -0.01 20.02
C MET A 868 30.30 -0.58 21.44
N THR A 869 30.73 0.17 22.46
CA THR A 869 30.69 -0.26 23.87
C THR A 869 29.31 -0.09 24.54
N GLY A 870 28.93 -0.99 25.46
CA GLY A 870 27.72 -0.86 26.30
C GLY A 870 27.12 -2.18 26.78
N ALA A 871 26.15 -2.14 27.71
CA ALA A 871 25.50 -3.33 28.28
C ALA A 871 24.74 -4.21 27.26
N LEU A 872 24.48 -3.69 26.06
CA LEU A 872 23.79 -4.37 24.95
C LEU A 872 24.73 -4.79 23.81
N ALA A 873 26.05 -4.75 24.00
CA ALA A 873 27.04 -4.86 22.92
C ALA A 873 27.71 -6.24 22.72
N ALA A 874 27.22 -7.33 23.32
CA ALA A 874 28.02 -8.55 23.41
C ALA A 874 27.92 -9.51 22.18
N GLY A 875 28.87 -9.37 21.24
CA GLY A 875 29.81 -10.45 20.90
C GLY A 875 29.41 -11.66 20.04
N ALA A 876 28.20 -11.75 19.47
CA ALA A 876 27.81 -12.88 18.60
C ALA A 876 27.49 -12.52 17.13
N TRP A 877 27.72 -11.27 16.71
CA TRP A 877 27.36 -10.80 15.37
C TRP A 877 28.23 -11.39 14.24
N ASN A 878 29.43 -11.92 14.53
CA ASN A 878 30.39 -12.40 13.52
C ASN A 878 30.23 -13.88 13.16
N LYS A 879 29.28 -14.59 13.79
CA LYS A 879 29.09 -16.04 13.58
C LYS A 879 28.53 -16.39 12.19
N GLY A 880 27.93 -15.41 11.49
CA GLY A 880 27.18 -15.66 10.25
C GLY A 880 25.77 -16.16 10.55
N TRP A 881 25.30 -17.13 9.77
CA TRP A 881 23.93 -17.66 9.84
C TRP A 881 23.92 -19.15 10.14
N LYS A 882 23.10 -19.59 11.10
CA LYS A 882 22.95 -21.01 11.42
C LYS A 882 22.11 -21.73 10.36
N ALA A 883 22.67 -22.75 9.71
CA ALA A 883 22.01 -23.46 8.61
C ALA A 883 20.79 -24.26 9.07
N ARG A 884 19.70 -24.14 8.30
CA ARG A 884 18.48 -24.98 8.34
C ARG A 884 18.35 -25.67 6.99
N VAL A 885 18.76 -26.94 6.91
CA VAL A 885 18.85 -27.70 5.65
C VAL A 885 17.74 -28.75 5.60
N GLY A 886 16.99 -28.80 4.49
CA GLY A 886 16.02 -29.88 4.25
C GLY A 886 16.70 -31.23 4.00
N VAL A 887 15.97 -32.35 4.09
CA VAL A 887 16.52 -33.69 3.83
C VAL A 887 15.65 -34.49 2.86
N GLY A 888 16.26 -35.22 1.93
CA GLY A 888 15.56 -36.13 1.02
C GLY A 888 14.89 -35.44 -0.17
N THR A 889 13.64 -35.77 -0.46
CA THR A 889 12.92 -35.35 -1.67
C THR A 889 12.64 -33.85 -1.71
N LEU A 890 12.31 -33.29 -2.89
CA LEU A 890 11.94 -31.87 -3.04
C LEU A 890 10.78 -31.45 -2.12
N ALA A 891 9.88 -32.38 -1.79
CA ALA A 891 8.76 -32.16 -0.88
C ALA A 891 9.20 -31.87 0.57
N ASN A 892 10.38 -32.34 0.96
CA ASN A 892 10.97 -32.12 2.29
C ASN A 892 11.97 -30.95 2.31
N GLN A 893 12.29 -30.38 1.15
CA GLN A 893 13.15 -29.21 1.06
C GLN A 893 12.43 -27.98 1.59
N ARG A 894 13.13 -27.14 2.36
CA ARG A 894 12.59 -25.88 2.87
C ARG A 894 12.49 -24.83 1.76
N VAL A 895 13.53 -24.72 0.94
CA VAL A 895 13.67 -23.74 -0.13
C VAL A 895 14.00 -24.42 -1.48
N ALA A 896 13.67 -23.76 -2.58
CA ALA A 896 14.01 -24.20 -3.93
C ALA A 896 15.54 -24.32 -4.13
N PRO A 897 16.02 -25.23 -4.98
CA PRO A 897 17.42 -25.22 -5.43
C PRO A 897 17.81 -23.87 -6.03
N GLY A 898 19.06 -23.45 -5.81
CA GLY A 898 19.57 -22.15 -6.27
C GLY A 898 19.07 -20.95 -5.47
N THR A 899 18.37 -21.15 -4.35
CA THR A 899 17.81 -20.07 -3.52
C THR A 899 18.26 -20.19 -2.06
N VAL A 900 18.66 -19.06 -1.48
CA VAL A 900 19.08 -18.88 -0.09
C VAL A 900 18.10 -17.92 0.58
N ALA A 901 17.52 -18.30 1.71
CA ALA A 901 16.54 -17.45 2.40
C ALA A 901 17.00 -17.10 3.82
N ILE A 902 17.06 -15.80 4.12
CA ILE A 902 17.47 -15.28 5.43
C ILE A 902 16.42 -14.34 6.04
N PRO A 903 16.09 -14.49 7.33
CA PRO A 903 15.30 -13.53 8.06
C PRO A 903 16.10 -12.25 8.35
N TRP A 904 15.46 -11.08 8.30
CA TRP A 904 16.15 -9.79 8.49
C TRP A 904 15.95 -9.20 9.91
N HIS A 905 15.77 -10.07 10.90
CA HIS A 905 15.37 -9.66 12.25
C HIS A 905 16.51 -9.30 13.19
N TRP A 906 17.75 -9.70 12.89
CA TRP A 906 18.91 -9.54 13.77
C TRP A 906 19.75 -8.32 13.42
N GLY A 907 20.41 -7.80 14.45
CA GLY A 907 21.38 -6.72 14.41
C GLY A 907 22.38 -6.85 15.54
N ASP A 908 23.14 -5.79 15.80
CA ASP A 908 24.24 -5.74 16.76
C ASP A 908 23.82 -5.28 18.17
N ARG A 909 22.52 -5.03 18.44
CA ARG A 909 21.99 -4.60 19.76
C ARG A 909 20.88 -5.49 20.33
N GLY A 910 20.58 -5.36 21.62
CA GLY A 910 19.49 -6.09 22.29
C GLY A 910 19.93 -7.43 22.90
N LEU A 911 18.96 -8.24 23.35
CA LEU A 911 19.23 -9.54 23.99
C LEU A 911 19.59 -10.63 22.97
N GLY A 912 19.01 -10.57 21.77
CA GLY A 912 19.40 -11.41 20.63
C GLY A 912 20.21 -10.60 19.61
N VAL A 913 21.46 -10.96 19.38
CA VAL A 913 22.35 -10.26 18.42
C VAL A 913 22.84 -11.20 17.33
N GLY A 914 23.16 -10.69 16.14
CA GLY A 914 23.51 -11.52 15.01
C GLY A 914 23.87 -10.77 13.72
N ALA A 915 24.14 -11.54 12.66
CA ALA A 915 24.36 -11.00 11.32
C ALA A 915 23.12 -10.25 10.82
N ARG A 916 23.34 -9.13 10.11
CA ARG A 916 22.28 -8.33 9.50
C ARG A 916 22.06 -8.78 8.07
N ALA A 917 20.82 -9.09 7.70
CA ALA A 917 20.50 -9.47 6.32
C ALA A 917 20.82 -8.35 5.32
N ASN A 918 20.62 -7.09 5.73
CA ASN A 918 20.77 -5.95 4.85
C ASN A 918 22.21 -5.46 4.65
N ASP A 919 23.19 -6.08 5.32
CA ASP A 919 24.60 -6.02 4.90
C ASP A 919 24.77 -6.67 3.51
N LEU A 920 23.88 -7.61 3.21
CA LEU A 920 23.94 -8.45 2.03
C LEU A 920 22.97 -7.96 0.94
N CYS A 921 21.83 -7.35 1.28
CA CYS A 921 20.84 -6.92 0.28
C CYS A 921 21.34 -5.78 -0.63
N ILE A 922 20.82 -5.76 -1.87
CA ILE A 922 21.11 -4.72 -2.85
C ILE A 922 20.18 -3.52 -2.68
N ASP A 923 20.68 -2.33 -2.96
CA ASP A 923 19.92 -1.07 -2.96
C ASP A 923 19.45 -0.67 -4.36
N ALA A 924 19.12 -1.66 -5.21
CA ALA A 924 18.34 -1.42 -6.42
C ALA A 924 16.86 -1.22 -6.04
N TRP A 925 16.06 -0.54 -6.86
CA TRP A 925 14.67 -0.20 -6.50
C TRP A 925 13.67 -0.31 -7.65
N ASP A 926 12.39 -0.44 -7.29
CA ASP A 926 11.24 -0.30 -8.19
C ASP A 926 11.17 1.12 -8.77
N ALA A 927 11.05 1.30 -10.09
CA ALA A 927 11.15 2.67 -10.63
C ALA A 927 9.93 3.54 -10.35
N ASN A 928 8.79 2.98 -9.96
CA ASN A 928 7.61 3.79 -9.65
C ASN A 928 7.66 4.28 -8.20
N THR A 929 8.05 3.39 -7.29
CA THR A 929 7.90 3.61 -5.84
C THR A 929 9.22 3.84 -5.11
N THR A 930 10.36 3.58 -5.76
CA THR A 930 11.70 3.56 -5.16
C THR A 930 11.85 2.58 -3.99
N ILE A 931 10.98 1.58 -3.90
CA ILE A 931 11.08 0.49 -2.91
C ILE A 931 12.26 -0.42 -3.28
N PRO A 932 13.17 -0.74 -2.35
CA PRO A 932 14.33 -1.56 -2.70
C PRO A 932 14.03 -3.03 -3.01
N GLU A 933 14.95 -3.65 -3.75
CA GLU A 933 14.96 -5.05 -4.17
C GLU A 933 15.56 -5.96 -3.08
N TYR A 934 14.78 -6.19 -2.02
CA TYR A 934 15.19 -7.06 -0.92
C TYR A 934 14.95 -8.56 -1.16
N LYS A 935 14.13 -8.90 -2.17
CA LYS A 935 13.63 -10.28 -2.37
C LYS A 935 14.40 -11.06 -3.43
N ALA A 936 15.29 -10.42 -4.18
CA ALA A 936 16.14 -11.09 -5.14
C ALA A 936 17.46 -10.32 -5.34
N CYS A 937 18.55 -10.86 -4.80
CA CYS A 937 19.90 -10.46 -5.18
C CYS A 937 20.78 -11.70 -5.23
N LEU A 938 22.02 -11.59 -5.74
CA LEU A 938 22.91 -12.74 -5.87
C LEU A 938 23.82 -12.91 -4.67
N CYS A 939 24.10 -14.17 -4.32
CA CYS A 939 25.04 -14.56 -3.28
C CYS A 939 25.79 -15.86 -3.61
N ARG A 940 26.80 -16.14 -2.79
CA ARG A 940 27.40 -17.47 -2.62
C ARG A 940 27.45 -17.79 -1.13
N ILE A 941 27.52 -19.09 -0.81
CA ILE A 941 27.55 -19.60 0.57
C ILE A 941 28.87 -20.31 0.83
N GLU A 942 29.41 -20.13 2.04
CA GLU A 942 30.61 -20.80 2.51
C GLU A 942 30.38 -21.32 3.94
N LYS A 943 30.93 -22.49 4.25
CA LYS A 943 30.95 -22.98 5.63
C LYS A 943 31.91 -22.13 6.47
N VAL A 944 31.44 -21.65 7.62
CA VAL A 944 32.32 -21.05 8.63
C VAL A 944 33.09 -22.18 9.29
N THR A 945 34.41 -22.19 9.10
CA THR A 945 35.30 -23.11 9.82
C THR A 945 35.70 -22.41 11.13
N PRO A 946 35.47 -23.03 12.30
CA PRO A 946 35.81 -22.46 13.60
C PRO A 946 37.26 -22.00 13.74
#